data_AF-A0A7C8UCJ3-F1
#
_entry.id   AF-A0A7C8UCJ3-F1
#
_cell.length_a   1.000
_cell.length_b   1.000
_cell.length_c   1.000
_cell.angle_alpha   90.00
_cell.angle_beta   90.00
_cell.angle_gamma   90.00
#
_symmetry.space_group_name_H-M   'P 1'
#
loop_
_entity.id
_entity.type
_entity.pdbx_description
1 polymer ?
#
loop_
_entity_poly.entity_id
_entity_poly.type
_entity_poly.pdbx_seq_one_letter_code
_entity_poly.pdbx_strand_id
1 'polypeptide(L)'
;MKFTTILSILAILTPALSGITIERLPDGVGLKAISVPDDVSRIKKRTGGCNRDNCLRAMTARISTASQFCPSFTTDTVTATTGLGPWQTQCGSNPARVSSACSCLVPLTAIARNNNLTMATLSLPEKLHLLARKEVSEHLRVALAKYSHVDITSHILTTVQSGTYPASIFNVWLCVSPNPLTILSGLSQTFSSSIRKISIKTLWRHLRSNKLEKWRNMWEGMGGTTGLLKILSEASAAEVKLLCGCVSWSSRVSDPPQKREAYTEFFKCLFSTRFEDAEWKNPDDRKLDGFYELIGKACTMEFIEQQAETDDTGYDWKGIRDKLAWKVYKGYFEYARLQADLEDFPRADEWLGLFVELYSSFKTTAEEAPLAVKFSSELLERTKKDKWQSDIRKTKPIRYSKNSKSFVEGIIYPLTRRAYKTRPSLETIKRILELSLAHLEENKTGPATLKRDTHDLLDLTLFAWTTAPETFEVHLRKFIKLYRLDAGAGAYGYSPLLLRVPMSSRYRLLQICMIETKGLDIDLKSDLRNSGILISQRALELFPAEIVLDLYSRLKEATGNMNFLSTLSPSPILGLTQVDSQLADPDIWQISLLHKTARQAEADELALKCFTARKAKAMAGSTPQIRAQRAKEAVYYTIASGSPAVYMKSIEWILQRFIRDFSVASAIFGEYTKESTALAVGIPGDLEIYSNLDSLPKRISESHELLEAIFENMFAAAKEPSFNLGTWSATLGLIPHVIRQRMTLSDRVQRALGITNDNVFDILWAGLVDLVVKVERKGLQPGYEKLGLNTIRGVLVYESQNPYHLKLKDSDVPPSSYKFFDELAKARDGMWRELREEIGGIALPEIFPKGLPIQALTWPYTLASSELELSAPYIYKRAQQAVYLQEDAEDTISTDEETWSSIGLFVDDFGAALRILVPQHLNFVEKKARLKQVLQHAVKNVSGRFNKTEAATFWEHYISTKSWDYAWDGDKYTAIVHQTLDEEGLDLWPVVPDISTEEWNPREGIAASPLRELKMTYLDLSLHADNYQLKMRYGQETGLSAQNTTLLYEKVKYYPLFYT
;
A
#
# COMPACT_ATOMS: atom_id res chain seq x y z
N MET A 1 -48.25 19.16 -25.26
CA MET A 1 -48.36 18.66 -26.65
C MET A 1 -48.93 17.24 -26.61
N LYS A 2 -49.99 16.93 -27.38
CA LYS A 2 -50.61 15.59 -27.41
C LYS A 2 -49.80 14.65 -28.33
N PHE A 3 -49.58 13.42 -27.89
CA PHE A 3 -48.75 12.40 -28.58
C PHE A 3 -49.21 12.08 -30.01
N THR A 4 -50.49 12.33 -30.32
CA THR A 4 -51.08 12.22 -31.68
C THR A 4 -50.50 13.23 -32.68
N THR A 5 -50.04 14.39 -32.22
CA THR A 5 -49.39 15.40 -33.08
C THR A 5 -47.97 14.97 -33.47
N ILE A 6 -47.29 14.20 -32.62
CA ILE A 6 -45.92 13.69 -32.86
C ILE A 6 -45.93 12.57 -33.92
N LEU A 7 -46.93 11.68 -33.88
CA LEU A 7 -47.10 10.61 -34.86
C LEU A 7 -47.46 11.11 -36.27
N SER A 8 -48.25 12.19 -36.36
CA SER A 8 -48.60 12.81 -37.65
C SER A 8 -47.40 13.47 -38.33
N ILE A 9 -46.46 14.02 -37.55
CA ILE A 9 -45.22 14.62 -38.06
C ILE A 9 -44.21 13.53 -38.48
N LEU A 10 -44.17 12.39 -37.77
CA LEU A 10 -43.30 11.25 -38.09
C LEU A 10 -43.73 10.48 -39.36
N ALA A 11 -45.03 10.44 -39.66
CA ALA A 11 -45.56 9.78 -40.87
C ALA A 11 -45.23 10.54 -42.18
N ILE A 12 -45.00 11.85 -42.11
CA ILE A 12 -44.63 12.69 -43.28
C ILE A 12 -43.14 12.51 -43.65
N LEU A 13 -42.30 12.05 -42.71
CA LEU A 13 -40.84 12.04 -42.86
C LEU A 13 -40.23 10.71 -43.35
N THR A 14 -40.99 9.61 -43.39
CA THR A 14 -40.48 8.31 -43.92
C THR A 14 -41.56 7.47 -44.61
N PRO A 15 -41.38 7.05 -45.88
CA PRO A 15 -42.34 6.19 -46.60
C PRO A 15 -42.48 4.77 -46.03
N ALA A 16 -41.60 4.37 -45.10
CA ALA A 16 -41.54 3.00 -44.55
C ALA A 16 -42.61 2.69 -43.48
N LEU A 17 -43.48 3.65 -43.14
CA LEU A 17 -44.49 3.49 -42.08
C LEU A 17 -45.94 3.42 -42.60
N SER A 18 -46.17 3.43 -43.91
CA SER A 18 -47.52 3.39 -44.51
C SER A 18 -48.24 2.04 -44.39
N GLY A 19 -47.59 0.98 -43.88
CA GLY A 19 -48.12 -0.38 -43.84
C GLY A 19 -48.49 -0.94 -42.45
N ILE A 20 -48.44 -0.14 -41.38
CA ILE A 20 -48.73 -0.62 -40.02
C ILE A 20 -50.18 -0.27 -39.64
N THR A 21 -51.04 -1.29 -39.55
CA THR A 21 -52.41 -1.14 -39.03
C THR A 21 -52.43 -1.44 -37.52
N ILE A 22 -52.91 -0.48 -36.72
CA ILE A 22 -52.96 -0.56 -35.25
C ILE A 22 -54.41 -0.42 -34.79
N GLU A 23 -54.86 -1.28 -33.87
CA GLU A 23 -56.15 -1.13 -33.19
C GLU A 23 -55.94 -0.84 -31.70
N ARG A 24 -56.90 -0.12 -31.12
CA ARG A 24 -56.93 0.26 -29.71
C ARG A 24 -57.57 -0.86 -28.90
N LEU A 25 -56.91 -1.29 -27.83
CA LEU A 25 -57.46 -2.30 -26.93
C LEU A 25 -58.67 -1.72 -26.17
N PRO A 26 -59.63 -2.58 -25.74
CA PRO A 26 -60.87 -2.13 -25.11
C PRO A 26 -60.70 -1.35 -23.80
N ASP A 27 -59.51 -1.35 -23.21
CA ASP A 27 -59.15 -0.62 -21.98
C ASP A 27 -58.80 0.86 -22.22
N GLY A 28 -58.79 1.32 -23.47
CA GLY A 28 -58.57 2.72 -23.84
C GLY A 28 -57.13 3.22 -23.73
N VAL A 29 -56.20 2.42 -23.20
CA VAL A 29 -54.80 2.81 -22.95
C VAL A 29 -53.81 1.99 -23.78
N GLY A 30 -54.14 0.76 -24.17
CA GLY A 30 -53.28 -0.08 -25.00
C GLY A 30 -53.51 0.05 -26.52
N LEU A 31 -52.44 -0.07 -27.31
CA LEU A 31 -52.49 -0.23 -28.77
C LEU A 31 -51.83 -1.57 -29.15
N LYS A 32 -52.47 -2.34 -30.05
CA LYS A 32 -51.95 -3.61 -30.57
C LYS A 32 -51.77 -3.49 -32.09
N ALA A 33 -50.57 -3.81 -32.59
CA ALA A 33 -50.32 -3.90 -34.03
C ALA A 33 -50.86 -5.23 -34.58
N ILE A 34 -51.61 -5.20 -35.68
CA ILE A 34 -52.36 -6.37 -36.18
C ILE A 34 -51.67 -7.03 -37.39
N SER A 35 -50.80 -6.32 -38.12
CA SER A 35 -49.98 -6.95 -39.17
C SER A 35 -48.67 -6.19 -39.44
N VAL A 36 -47.57 -6.94 -39.56
CA VAL A 36 -46.27 -6.49 -40.07
C VAL A 36 -45.89 -7.44 -41.23
N PRO A 37 -45.53 -6.95 -42.43
CA PRO A 37 -45.06 -7.83 -43.50
C PRO A 37 -43.73 -8.51 -43.12
N ASP A 38 -43.63 -9.82 -43.33
CA ASP A 38 -42.64 -10.74 -42.74
C ASP A 38 -41.18 -10.62 -43.22
N ASP A 39 -40.79 -9.57 -43.95
CA ASP A 39 -39.57 -9.62 -44.79
C ASP A 39 -38.46 -8.59 -44.45
N VAL A 40 -38.23 -8.26 -43.17
CA VAL A 40 -37.11 -7.36 -42.79
C VAL A 40 -36.26 -7.81 -41.57
N SER A 41 -36.54 -8.95 -40.91
CA SER A 41 -35.81 -9.31 -39.66
C SER A 41 -34.79 -10.45 -39.74
N ARG A 42 -34.52 -11.05 -40.91
CA ARG A 42 -33.41 -12.02 -41.06
C ARG A 42 -32.61 -11.75 -42.33
N ILE A 43 -31.46 -11.08 -42.19
CA ILE A 43 -30.18 -11.38 -42.87
C ILE A 43 -29.09 -10.55 -42.17
N LYS A 44 -28.20 -11.21 -41.41
CA LYS A 44 -26.83 -10.71 -41.18
C LYS A 44 -25.84 -11.66 -41.86
N LYS A 45 -25.16 -11.07 -42.85
CA LYS A 45 -23.98 -11.48 -43.60
C LYS A 45 -23.01 -12.38 -42.82
N ARG A 46 -22.73 -13.58 -43.34
CA ARG A 46 -21.40 -14.20 -43.22
C ARG A 46 -20.46 -13.59 -44.28
N THR A 47 -19.25 -13.27 -43.88
CA THR A 47 -18.12 -12.86 -44.73
C THR A 47 -17.00 -13.86 -44.53
N GLY A 48 -16.68 -14.61 -45.58
CA GLY A 48 -15.53 -15.53 -45.62
C GLY A 48 -15.75 -16.64 -46.64
N GLY A 49 -15.20 -16.49 -47.85
CA GLY A 49 -14.91 -17.61 -48.75
C GLY A 49 -15.75 -17.78 -50.02
N CYS A 50 -16.84 -17.02 -50.23
CA CYS A 50 -17.75 -17.23 -51.36
C CYS A 50 -17.90 -15.98 -52.23
N ASN A 51 -17.81 -16.12 -53.56
CA ASN A 51 -18.04 -15.01 -54.48
C ASN A 51 -19.53 -14.58 -54.43
N ARG A 52 -19.80 -13.37 -53.96
CA ARG A 52 -21.18 -12.79 -53.90
C ARG A 52 -21.65 -12.33 -55.27
N ASP A 53 -21.83 -13.26 -56.17
CA ASP A 53 -22.29 -12.98 -57.51
C ASP A 53 -23.80 -13.17 -57.67
N ASN A 54 -24.29 -12.93 -58.89
CA ASN A 54 -25.72 -13.09 -59.20
C ASN A 54 -26.19 -14.55 -59.09
N CYS A 55 -25.26 -15.51 -59.15
CA CYS A 55 -25.53 -16.94 -58.99
C CYS A 55 -25.90 -17.25 -57.53
N LEU A 56 -25.05 -16.87 -56.57
CA LEU A 56 -25.32 -17.09 -55.15
C LEU A 56 -26.59 -16.35 -54.68
N ARG A 57 -26.84 -15.15 -55.21
CA ARG A 57 -28.08 -14.41 -54.93
C ARG A 57 -29.32 -15.13 -55.44
N ALA A 58 -29.29 -15.65 -56.67
CA ALA A 58 -30.41 -16.41 -57.23
C ALA A 58 -30.69 -17.70 -56.48
N MET A 59 -29.65 -18.41 -56.03
CA MET A 59 -29.79 -19.62 -55.20
C MET A 59 -30.31 -19.31 -53.80
N THR A 60 -29.86 -18.22 -53.18
CA THR A 60 -30.33 -17.79 -51.86
C THR A 60 -31.81 -17.39 -51.90
N ALA A 61 -32.24 -16.74 -52.98
CA ALA A 61 -33.65 -16.39 -53.19
C ALA A 61 -34.56 -17.62 -53.40
N ARG A 62 -33.98 -18.79 -53.72
CA ARG A 62 -34.67 -20.07 -53.94
C ARG A 62 -34.06 -21.16 -53.06
N ILE A 63 -33.85 -20.85 -51.78
CA ILE A 63 -33.05 -21.66 -50.87
C ILE A 63 -33.55 -23.09 -50.68
N SER A 64 -34.86 -23.33 -50.73
CA SER A 64 -35.46 -24.68 -50.61
C SER A 64 -35.14 -25.57 -51.81
N THR A 65 -35.09 -25.00 -53.01
CA THR A 65 -34.68 -25.72 -54.23
C THR A 65 -33.16 -25.88 -54.29
N ALA A 66 -32.41 -24.87 -53.84
CA ALA A 66 -30.96 -24.91 -53.79
C ALA A 66 -30.43 -25.92 -52.74
N SER A 67 -31.07 -26.03 -51.57
CA SER A 67 -30.67 -26.97 -50.51
C SER A 67 -30.85 -28.44 -50.89
N GLN A 68 -31.81 -28.74 -51.77
CA GLN A 68 -32.00 -30.08 -52.32
C GLN A 68 -31.01 -30.38 -53.46
N PHE A 69 -30.70 -29.38 -54.29
CA PHE A 69 -29.81 -29.54 -55.44
C PHE A 69 -28.32 -29.58 -55.08
N CYS A 70 -27.89 -28.74 -54.13
CA CYS A 70 -26.48 -28.50 -53.85
C CYS A 70 -25.71 -29.73 -53.32
N PRO A 71 -26.25 -30.57 -52.41
CA PRO A 71 -25.54 -31.74 -51.93
C PRO A 71 -25.15 -32.73 -53.03
N SER A 72 -26.03 -32.96 -54.01
CA SER A 72 -25.76 -33.82 -55.17
C SER A 72 -24.86 -33.17 -56.22
N PHE A 73 -24.86 -31.84 -56.32
CA PHE A 73 -24.05 -31.13 -57.32
C PHE A 73 -22.59 -30.94 -56.87
N THR A 74 -22.31 -30.91 -55.56
CA THR A 74 -20.95 -30.72 -55.02
C THR A 74 -20.15 -32.02 -54.87
N THR A 75 -20.76 -33.19 -55.09
CA THR A 75 -20.08 -34.49 -55.00
C THR A 75 -19.43 -34.93 -56.31
N ASP A 76 -19.87 -34.41 -57.47
CA ASP A 76 -19.35 -34.78 -58.79
C ASP A 76 -18.70 -33.61 -59.53
N THR A 77 -17.64 -33.88 -60.31
CA THR A 77 -16.98 -32.86 -61.13
C THR A 77 -17.78 -32.62 -62.41
N VAL A 78 -18.75 -31.70 -62.37
CA VAL A 78 -19.66 -31.45 -63.50
C VAL A 78 -19.09 -30.39 -64.46
N THR A 79 -18.83 -30.79 -65.71
CA THR A 79 -18.38 -29.88 -66.80
C THR A 79 -19.49 -29.50 -67.79
N ALA A 80 -20.70 -30.06 -67.63
CA ALA A 80 -21.83 -29.83 -68.54
C ALA A 80 -22.52 -28.47 -68.33
N THR A 81 -22.80 -27.75 -69.41
CA THR A 81 -23.39 -26.39 -69.38
C THR A 81 -24.93 -26.37 -69.44
N THR A 82 -25.58 -27.54 -69.42
CA THR A 82 -27.03 -27.72 -69.41
C THR A 82 -27.48 -28.52 -68.18
N GLY A 83 -28.64 -28.20 -67.61
CA GLY A 83 -29.15 -28.90 -66.42
C GLY A 83 -28.68 -28.29 -65.09
N LEU A 84 -28.21 -27.04 -65.09
CA LEU A 84 -27.65 -26.34 -63.93
C LEU A 84 -28.71 -25.75 -62.99
N GLY A 85 -29.94 -26.25 -63.05
CA GLY A 85 -31.06 -25.79 -62.24
C GLY A 85 -31.64 -24.41 -62.65
N PRO A 86 -32.67 -23.92 -61.95
CA PRO A 86 -33.42 -22.73 -62.33
C PRO A 86 -32.64 -21.40 -62.29
N TRP A 87 -31.41 -21.42 -61.76
CA TRP A 87 -30.49 -20.28 -61.64
C TRP A 87 -29.43 -20.28 -62.75
N GLN A 88 -29.51 -21.19 -63.72
CA GLN A 88 -28.54 -21.35 -64.81
C GLN A 88 -28.20 -20.03 -65.51
N THR A 89 -29.20 -19.24 -65.91
CA THR A 89 -29.03 -17.92 -66.53
C THR A 89 -28.29 -16.92 -65.63
N GLN A 90 -28.62 -16.90 -64.33
CA GLN A 90 -28.04 -16.00 -63.34
C GLN A 90 -26.60 -16.41 -62.96
N CYS A 91 -26.27 -17.68 -63.18
CA CYS A 91 -24.93 -18.24 -63.06
C CYS A 91 -24.14 -18.18 -64.38
N GLY A 92 -24.72 -17.63 -65.46
CA GLY A 92 -24.08 -17.54 -66.78
C GLY A 92 -23.82 -18.90 -67.44
N SER A 93 -24.65 -19.89 -67.13
CA SER A 93 -24.50 -21.29 -67.55
C SER A 93 -23.13 -21.91 -67.21
N ASN A 94 -22.46 -21.40 -66.18
CA ASN A 94 -21.13 -21.84 -65.75
C ASN A 94 -21.21 -22.76 -64.52
N PRO A 95 -20.87 -24.07 -64.64
CA PRO A 95 -20.94 -25.04 -63.55
C PRO A 95 -20.07 -24.70 -62.33
N ALA A 96 -18.91 -24.07 -62.54
CA ALA A 96 -17.99 -23.73 -61.45
C ALA A 96 -18.60 -22.67 -60.51
N ARG A 97 -19.43 -21.77 -61.04
CA ARG A 97 -20.13 -20.74 -60.25
C ARG A 97 -21.26 -21.34 -59.42
N VAL A 98 -21.96 -22.32 -59.99
CA VAL A 98 -23.00 -23.11 -59.31
C VAL A 98 -22.39 -23.92 -58.17
N SER A 99 -21.25 -24.59 -58.42
CA SER A 99 -20.52 -25.36 -57.41
C SER A 99 -20.03 -24.47 -56.26
N SER A 100 -19.42 -23.33 -56.59
CA SER A 100 -18.98 -22.35 -55.60
C SER A 100 -20.13 -21.85 -54.73
N ALA A 101 -21.29 -21.53 -55.32
CA ALA A 101 -22.46 -21.08 -54.58
C ALA A 101 -23.05 -22.19 -53.69
N CYS A 102 -23.04 -23.44 -54.15
CA CYS A 102 -23.53 -24.59 -53.38
C CYS A 102 -22.67 -24.94 -52.16
N SER A 103 -21.34 -24.84 -52.28
CA SER A 103 -20.42 -25.03 -51.14
C SER A 103 -20.64 -24.02 -50.01
N CYS A 104 -21.33 -22.91 -50.29
CA CYS A 104 -21.69 -21.89 -49.29
C CYS A 104 -23.01 -22.18 -48.56
N LEU A 105 -23.79 -23.14 -49.06
CA LEU A 105 -25.13 -23.45 -48.57
C LEU A 105 -25.23 -24.78 -47.81
N VAL A 106 -24.23 -25.68 -47.92
CA VAL A 106 -24.23 -26.99 -47.24
C VAL A 106 -23.30 -27.00 -46.00
N PRO A 107 -23.77 -27.38 -44.79
CA PRO A 107 -22.91 -27.57 -43.61
C PRO A 107 -22.16 -28.93 -43.63
N LEU A 108 -20.85 -28.93 -43.37
CA LEU A 108 -20.03 -30.13 -43.23
C LEU A 108 -20.39 -30.91 -41.95
N THR A 109 -21.24 -31.92 -42.07
CA THR A 109 -21.45 -32.97 -41.05
C THR A 109 -21.29 -34.35 -41.68
N ALA A 110 -20.08 -34.63 -42.15
CA ALA A 110 -19.58 -35.99 -42.34
C ALA A 110 -18.07 -35.89 -42.50
N ILE A 111 -17.32 -36.38 -41.52
CA ILE A 111 -15.98 -37.01 -41.56
C ILE A 111 -15.51 -37.01 -40.09
N ALA A 112 -15.98 -37.99 -39.34
CA ALA A 112 -15.29 -38.50 -38.18
C ALA A 112 -15.14 -40.01 -38.40
N ARG A 113 -14.05 -40.38 -39.08
CA ARG A 113 -13.38 -41.68 -39.04
C ARG A 113 -12.23 -41.64 -40.05
N ASN A 114 -11.06 -41.23 -39.57
CA ASN A 114 -9.82 -41.98 -39.76
C ASN A 114 -8.73 -41.34 -38.90
N ASN A 115 -8.27 -42.13 -37.93
CA ASN A 115 -7.03 -41.90 -37.20
C ASN A 115 -5.85 -42.01 -38.17
N ASN A 116 -4.78 -41.29 -37.84
CA ASN A 116 -3.49 -41.15 -38.56
C ASN A 116 -3.44 -39.99 -39.56
N LEU A 117 -3.32 -38.78 -39.00
CA LEU A 117 -2.57 -37.69 -39.63
C LEU A 117 -1.49 -37.26 -38.62
N THR A 118 -0.24 -37.39 -39.05
CA THR A 118 0.96 -36.94 -38.37
C THR A 118 0.80 -35.50 -37.88
N MET A 119 0.93 -35.27 -36.56
CA MET A 119 0.91 -33.92 -35.99
C MET A 119 2.02 -33.09 -36.65
N ALA A 120 1.64 -32.02 -37.34
CA ALA A 120 2.54 -30.89 -37.51
C ALA A 120 2.93 -30.41 -36.10
N THR A 121 4.22 -30.34 -35.81
CA THR A 121 4.76 -29.99 -34.50
C THR A 121 4.30 -28.59 -34.10
N LEU A 122 3.32 -28.53 -33.19
CA LEU A 122 2.84 -27.28 -32.61
C LEU A 122 3.96 -26.69 -31.74
N SER A 123 4.68 -25.68 -32.25
CA SER A 123 5.84 -25.08 -31.58
C SER A 123 5.42 -24.05 -30.51
N LEU A 124 4.91 -24.51 -29.37
CA LEU A 124 4.85 -23.68 -28.16
C LEU A 124 6.22 -23.74 -27.44
N PRO A 125 6.72 -22.63 -26.86
CA PRO A 125 8.00 -22.64 -26.15
C PRO A 125 8.06 -23.71 -25.04
N GLU A 126 9.10 -24.53 -24.99
CA GLU A 126 9.25 -25.55 -23.92
C GLU A 126 9.26 -24.94 -22.52
N LYS A 127 9.78 -23.71 -22.39
CA LYS A 127 9.85 -22.92 -21.14
C LYS A 127 8.69 -21.95 -20.95
N LEU A 128 7.52 -22.19 -21.57
CA LEU A 128 6.33 -21.32 -21.44
C LEU A 128 5.93 -21.07 -19.98
N HIS A 129 6.21 -22.01 -19.07
CA HIS A 129 5.89 -21.89 -17.65
C HIS A 129 6.81 -20.95 -16.85
N LEU A 130 7.96 -20.54 -17.40
CA LEU A 130 8.89 -19.59 -16.79
C LEU A 130 8.60 -18.13 -17.17
N LEU A 131 7.71 -17.91 -18.15
CA LEU A 131 7.35 -16.57 -18.63
C LEU A 131 6.28 -15.92 -17.74
N ALA A 132 6.24 -14.58 -17.76
CA ALA A 132 5.19 -13.85 -17.07
C ALA A 132 3.82 -14.14 -17.71
N ARG A 133 2.75 -14.11 -16.90
CA ARG A 133 1.37 -14.44 -17.36
C ARG A 133 0.93 -13.67 -18.61
N LYS A 134 1.39 -12.42 -18.76
CA LYS A 134 1.08 -11.57 -19.93
C LYS A 134 1.76 -12.10 -21.20
N GLU A 135 3.00 -12.56 -21.09
CA GLU A 135 3.79 -13.11 -22.19
C GLU A 135 3.25 -14.48 -22.62
N VAL A 136 2.92 -15.35 -21.65
CA VAL A 136 2.24 -16.63 -21.92
C VAL A 136 0.95 -16.40 -22.71
N SER A 137 0.15 -15.42 -22.31
CA SER A 137 -1.08 -15.08 -23.00
C SER A 137 -0.84 -14.60 -24.44
N GLU A 138 0.29 -13.95 -24.71
CA GLU A 138 0.62 -13.45 -26.04
C GLU A 138 1.09 -14.57 -26.96
N HIS A 139 1.97 -15.45 -26.46
CA HIS A 139 2.37 -16.66 -27.19
C HIS A 139 1.15 -17.52 -27.58
N LEU A 140 0.19 -17.68 -26.68
CA LEU A 140 -1.04 -18.43 -26.94
C LEU A 140 -1.96 -17.74 -27.96
N ARG A 141 -2.00 -16.40 -28.02
CA ARG A 141 -2.73 -15.67 -29.08
C ARG A 141 -2.08 -15.84 -30.44
N VAL A 142 -0.75 -15.77 -30.49
CA VAL A 142 0.03 -15.99 -31.72
C VAL A 142 -0.17 -17.43 -32.23
N ALA A 143 -0.17 -18.41 -31.33
CA ALA A 143 -0.46 -19.80 -31.68
C ALA A 143 -1.88 -19.95 -32.24
N LEU A 144 -2.87 -19.28 -31.64
CA LEU A 144 -4.27 -19.34 -32.10
C LEU A 144 -4.48 -18.72 -33.50
N ALA A 145 -3.59 -17.86 -33.97
CA ALA A 145 -3.63 -17.36 -35.35
C ALA A 145 -3.21 -18.44 -36.38
N LYS A 146 -2.55 -19.51 -35.93
CA LYS A 146 -1.96 -20.55 -36.79
C LYS A 146 -2.59 -21.93 -36.62
N TYR A 147 -3.10 -22.24 -35.43
CA TYR A 147 -3.62 -23.56 -35.06
C TYR A 147 -5.05 -23.46 -34.52
N SER A 148 -5.80 -24.55 -34.60
CA SER A 148 -7.18 -24.54 -34.08
C SER A 148 -7.22 -24.51 -32.55
N HIS A 149 -8.35 -24.07 -32.00
CA HIS A 149 -8.61 -24.12 -30.57
C HIS A 149 -8.45 -25.54 -30.00
N VAL A 150 -8.81 -26.57 -30.77
CA VAL A 150 -8.75 -27.97 -30.35
C VAL A 150 -7.30 -28.45 -30.32
N ASP A 151 -6.48 -28.08 -31.30
CA ASP A 151 -5.08 -28.50 -31.37
C ASP A 151 -4.26 -27.92 -30.20
N ILE A 152 -4.44 -26.63 -29.92
CA ILE A 152 -3.76 -25.95 -28.80
C ILE A 152 -4.25 -26.52 -27.46
N THR A 153 -5.56 -26.72 -27.31
CA THR A 153 -6.12 -27.30 -26.08
C THR A 153 -5.57 -28.70 -25.83
N SER A 154 -5.52 -29.55 -26.87
CA SER A 154 -5.00 -30.91 -26.78
C SER A 154 -3.52 -30.89 -26.42
N HIS A 155 -2.71 -30.03 -27.07
CA HIS A 155 -1.29 -29.91 -26.75
C HIS A 155 -1.03 -29.44 -25.31
N ILE A 156 -1.77 -28.45 -24.81
CA ILE A 156 -1.63 -27.96 -23.42
C ILE A 156 -2.06 -29.05 -22.43
N LEU A 157 -3.15 -29.78 -22.70
CA LEU A 157 -3.58 -30.86 -21.83
C LEU A 157 -2.55 -32.00 -21.79
N THR A 158 -2.01 -32.40 -22.94
CA THR A 158 -0.95 -33.42 -23.02
C THR A 158 0.33 -32.99 -22.29
N THR A 159 0.75 -31.73 -22.43
CA THR A 159 1.95 -31.21 -21.76
C THR A 159 1.76 -30.97 -20.26
N VAL A 160 0.54 -30.69 -19.81
CA VAL A 160 0.22 -30.72 -18.36
C VAL A 160 0.21 -32.16 -17.84
N GLN A 161 -0.32 -33.11 -18.62
CA GLN A 161 -0.34 -34.52 -18.24
C GLN A 161 1.07 -35.12 -18.15
N SER A 162 1.99 -34.72 -19.03
CA SER A 162 3.40 -35.12 -18.98
C SER A 162 4.21 -34.41 -17.88
N GLY A 163 3.62 -33.46 -17.16
CA GLY A 163 4.28 -32.67 -16.11
C GLY A 163 5.16 -31.53 -16.62
N THR A 164 5.24 -31.32 -17.94
CA THR A 164 6.04 -30.26 -18.57
C THR A 164 5.49 -28.87 -18.27
N TYR A 165 4.15 -28.72 -18.20
CA TYR A 165 3.49 -27.48 -17.82
C TYR A 165 2.67 -27.62 -16.53
N PRO A 166 2.65 -26.59 -15.66
CA PRO A 166 1.72 -26.55 -14.54
C PRO A 166 0.29 -26.26 -15.03
N ALA A 167 -0.71 -26.73 -14.28
CA ALA A 167 -2.13 -26.49 -14.57
C ALA A 167 -2.53 -25.00 -14.65
N SER A 168 -1.70 -24.09 -14.12
CA SER A 168 -1.87 -22.64 -14.24
C SER A 168 -1.81 -22.14 -15.69
N ILE A 169 -1.07 -22.82 -16.58
CA ILE A 169 -1.01 -22.49 -18.01
C ILE A 169 -2.38 -22.70 -18.68
N PHE A 170 -3.09 -23.77 -18.31
CA PHE A 170 -4.45 -24.00 -18.81
C PHE A 170 -5.43 -22.90 -18.38
N ASN A 171 -5.24 -22.31 -17.20
CA ASN A 171 -6.03 -21.14 -16.76
C ASN A 171 -5.77 -19.91 -17.64
N VAL A 172 -4.51 -19.68 -18.07
CA VAL A 172 -4.18 -18.61 -19.02
C VAL A 172 -4.82 -18.90 -20.38
N TRP A 173 -4.78 -20.15 -20.83
CA TRP A 173 -5.41 -20.57 -22.08
C TRP A 173 -6.92 -20.34 -22.09
N LEU A 174 -7.63 -20.69 -21.01
CA LEU A 174 -9.08 -20.43 -20.88
C LEU A 174 -9.43 -18.93 -20.88
N CYS A 175 -8.49 -18.04 -20.52
CA CYS A 175 -8.68 -16.59 -20.68
C CYS A 175 -8.51 -16.13 -22.13
N VAL A 176 -7.64 -16.78 -22.91
CA VAL A 176 -7.40 -16.48 -24.33
C VAL A 176 -8.50 -17.08 -25.21
N SER A 177 -8.94 -18.28 -24.88
CA SER A 177 -9.90 -19.08 -25.65
C SER A 177 -11.03 -19.63 -24.76
N PRO A 178 -12.02 -18.79 -24.39
CA PRO A 178 -13.20 -19.24 -23.67
C PRO A 178 -14.24 -19.87 -24.61
N ASN A 179 -13.81 -20.81 -25.45
CA ASN A 179 -14.67 -21.55 -26.37
C ASN A 179 -15.30 -22.75 -25.62
N PRO A 180 -16.59 -23.10 -25.90
CA PRO A 180 -17.22 -24.29 -25.34
C PRO A 180 -16.35 -25.56 -25.47
N LEU A 181 -15.72 -25.80 -26.62
CA LEU A 181 -14.90 -27.01 -26.82
C LEU A 181 -13.70 -27.05 -25.87
N THR A 182 -13.02 -25.91 -25.63
CA THR A 182 -11.89 -25.84 -24.71
C THR A 182 -12.30 -26.09 -23.26
N ILE A 183 -13.43 -25.51 -22.85
CA ILE A 183 -13.99 -25.72 -21.51
C ILE A 183 -14.40 -27.18 -21.33
N LEU A 184 -15.04 -27.78 -22.35
CA LEU A 184 -15.46 -29.17 -22.35
C LEU A 184 -14.27 -30.13 -22.22
N SER A 185 -13.18 -29.91 -22.97
CA SER A 185 -11.94 -30.69 -22.82
C SER A 185 -11.35 -30.58 -21.42
N GLY A 186 -11.39 -29.39 -20.80
CA GLY A 186 -10.93 -29.19 -19.43
C GLY A 186 -11.81 -29.85 -18.36
N LEU A 187 -13.13 -29.95 -18.61
CA LEU A 187 -14.08 -30.65 -17.75
C LEU A 187 -14.00 -32.17 -17.90
N SER A 188 -13.80 -32.67 -19.12
CA SER A 188 -13.86 -34.11 -19.45
C SER A 188 -12.56 -34.85 -19.17
N GLN A 189 -11.43 -34.16 -19.08
CA GLN A 189 -10.15 -34.82 -18.76
C GLN A 189 -10.14 -35.39 -17.33
N THR A 190 -9.48 -36.53 -17.15
CA THR A 190 -9.51 -37.30 -15.90
C THR A 190 -8.29 -37.07 -15.00
N PHE A 191 -7.17 -36.55 -15.53
CA PHE A 191 -5.88 -36.51 -14.84
C PHE A 191 -5.64 -35.31 -13.88
N SER A 192 -6.40 -34.21 -13.97
CA SER A 192 -6.17 -33.02 -13.13
C SER A 192 -7.47 -32.42 -12.56
N SER A 193 -7.66 -32.53 -11.24
CA SER A 193 -8.79 -31.90 -10.53
C SER A 193 -8.72 -30.36 -10.52
N SER A 194 -7.50 -29.81 -10.55
CA SER A 194 -7.28 -28.35 -10.66
C SER A 194 -7.80 -27.80 -11.98
N ILE A 195 -7.55 -28.49 -13.10
CA ILE A 195 -8.05 -28.09 -14.42
C ILE A 195 -9.58 -28.14 -14.45
N ARG A 196 -10.22 -29.19 -13.91
CA ARG A 196 -11.69 -29.29 -13.83
C ARG A 196 -12.28 -28.13 -13.02
N LYS A 197 -11.73 -27.83 -11.84
CA LYS A 197 -12.18 -26.69 -11.01
C LYS A 197 -12.03 -25.34 -11.71
N ILE A 198 -10.94 -25.12 -12.44
CA ILE A 198 -10.73 -23.89 -13.22
C ILE A 198 -11.75 -23.80 -14.38
N SER A 199 -12.03 -24.94 -15.02
CA SER A 199 -13.01 -25.03 -16.12
C SER A 199 -14.43 -24.76 -15.63
N ILE A 200 -14.85 -25.31 -14.48
CA ILE A 200 -16.16 -25.03 -13.85
C ILE A 200 -16.31 -23.53 -13.53
N LYS A 201 -15.28 -22.92 -12.94
CA LYS A 201 -15.29 -21.47 -12.65
C LYS A 201 -15.35 -20.61 -13.91
N THR A 202 -14.76 -21.08 -15.00
CA THR A 202 -14.80 -20.38 -16.30
C THR A 202 -16.19 -20.53 -16.92
N LEU A 203 -16.75 -21.74 -16.97
CA LEU A 203 -18.11 -22.01 -17.40
C LEU A 203 -19.13 -21.11 -16.68
N TRP A 204 -19.03 -20.99 -15.36
CA TRP A 204 -19.86 -20.09 -14.55
C TRP A 204 -19.87 -18.63 -15.05
N ARG A 205 -18.69 -18.08 -15.37
CA ARG A 205 -18.57 -16.69 -15.86
C ARG A 205 -19.36 -16.50 -17.16
N HIS A 206 -19.36 -17.50 -18.04
CA HIS A 206 -20.09 -17.47 -19.30
C HIS A 206 -21.59 -17.71 -19.13
N LEU A 207 -21.99 -18.64 -18.24
CA LEU A 207 -23.40 -18.87 -17.90
C LEU A 207 -24.06 -17.64 -17.23
N ARG A 208 -23.27 -16.76 -16.60
CA ARG A 208 -23.76 -15.51 -16.00
C ARG A 208 -24.05 -14.38 -17.01
N SER A 209 -23.79 -14.61 -18.31
CA SER A 209 -24.12 -13.62 -19.34
C SER A 209 -25.63 -13.38 -19.42
N ASN A 210 -26.03 -12.11 -19.59
CA ASN A 210 -27.41 -11.71 -19.86
C ASN A 210 -27.74 -11.63 -21.36
N LYS A 211 -26.74 -11.82 -22.24
CA LYS A 211 -26.92 -11.87 -23.69
C LYS A 211 -27.32 -13.28 -24.09
N LEU A 212 -28.56 -13.45 -24.58
CA LEU A 212 -29.13 -14.76 -24.94
C LEU A 212 -28.21 -15.55 -25.88
N GLU A 213 -27.69 -14.92 -26.93
CA GLU A 213 -26.80 -15.59 -27.91
C GLU A 213 -25.51 -16.13 -27.28
N LYS A 214 -24.91 -15.39 -26.35
CA LYS A 214 -23.65 -15.80 -25.69
C LYS A 214 -23.87 -16.92 -24.69
N TRP A 215 -24.97 -16.83 -23.92
CA TRP A 215 -25.37 -17.91 -23.02
C TRP A 215 -25.73 -19.16 -23.82
N ARG A 216 -26.52 -19.03 -24.88
CA ARG A 216 -26.96 -20.13 -25.76
C ARG A 216 -25.79 -20.85 -26.40
N ASN A 217 -24.86 -20.11 -27.01
CA ASN A 217 -23.65 -20.68 -27.62
C ASN A 217 -22.85 -21.52 -26.60
N MET A 218 -22.74 -21.03 -25.36
CA MET A 218 -22.07 -21.78 -24.29
C MET A 218 -22.88 -23.00 -23.84
N TRP A 219 -24.18 -22.84 -23.62
CA TRP A 219 -25.07 -23.92 -23.17
C TRP A 219 -25.16 -25.06 -24.19
N GLU A 220 -25.47 -24.74 -25.45
CA GLU A 220 -25.52 -25.71 -26.55
C GLU A 220 -24.14 -26.30 -26.85
N GLY A 221 -23.07 -25.50 -26.75
CA GLY A 221 -21.70 -25.98 -26.92
C GLY A 221 -21.21 -26.93 -25.82
N MET A 222 -21.86 -26.96 -24.65
CA MET A 222 -21.67 -27.99 -23.62
C MET A 222 -22.49 -29.27 -23.89
N GLY A 223 -23.31 -29.29 -24.95
CA GLY A 223 -24.29 -30.35 -25.21
C GLY A 223 -25.65 -30.11 -24.56
N GLY A 224 -25.94 -28.89 -24.10
CA GLY A 224 -27.20 -28.53 -23.45
C GLY A 224 -27.45 -29.30 -22.14
N THR A 225 -28.71 -29.60 -21.86
CA THR A 225 -29.13 -30.36 -20.68
C THR A 225 -28.45 -31.74 -20.62
N THR A 226 -28.44 -32.48 -21.72
CA THR A 226 -27.88 -33.84 -21.79
C THR A 226 -26.37 -33.87 -21.62
N GLY A 227 -25.66 -32.91 -22.21
CA GLY A 227 -24.22 -32.76 -22.04
C GLY A 227 -23.81 -32.45 -20.60
N LEU A 228 -24.54 -31.58 -19.91
CA LEU A 228 -24.29 -31.29 -18.49
C LEU A 228 -24.62 -32.47 -17.57
N LEU A 229 -25.68 -33.23 -17.86
CA LEU A 229 -25.97 -34.47 -17.13
C LEU A 229 -24.83 -35.48 -17.26
N LYS A 230 -24.29 -35.65 -18.47
CA LYS A 230 -23.12 -36.50 -18.71
C LYS A 230 -21.90 -36.02 -17.93
N ILE A 231 -21.57 -34.72 -17.98
CA ILE A 231 -20.45 -34.15 -17.23
C ILE A 231 -20.61 -34.36 -15.72
N LEU A 232 -21.83 -34.21 -15.19
CA LEU A 232 -22.10 -34.45 -13.77
C LEU A 232 -21.90 -35.92 -13.37
N SER A 233 -22.33 -36.88 -14.20
CA SER A 233 -22.14 -38.30 -13.93
C SER A 233 -20.66 -38.72 -13.86
N GLU A 234 -19.79 -38.06 -14.63
CA GLU A 234 -18.35 -38.32 -14.68
C GLU A 234 -17.56 -37.51 -13.63
N ALA A 235 -18.15 -36.46 -13.05
CA ALA A 235 -17.52 -35.57 -12.07
C ALA A 235 -17.55 -36.14 -10.64
N SER A 236 -16.61 -35.74 -9.78
CA SER A 236 -16.66 -36.09 -8.34
C SER A 236 -17.79 -35.34 -7.61
N ALA A 237 -18.25 -35.86 -6.46
CA ALA A 237 -19.30 -35.21 -5.66
C ALA A 237 -19.00 -33.74 -5.29
N ALA A 238 -17.72 -33.41 -5.05
CA ALA A 238 -17.29 -32.04 -4.78
C ALA A 238 -17.37 -31.12 -6.03
N GLU A 239 -17.10 -31.67 -7.21
CA GLU A 239 -17.23 -30.97 -8.49
C GLU A 239 -18.70 -30.80 -8.88
N VAL A 240 -19.54 -31.80 -8.63
CA VAL A 240 -21.01 -31.73 -8.80
C VAL A 240 -21.59 -30.59 -7.96
N LYS A 241 -21.26 -30.53 -6.65
CA LYS A 241 -21.69 -29.44 -5.77
C LYS A 241 -21.26 -28.07 -6.31
N LEU A 242 -20.03 -27.95 -6.80
CA LEU A 242 -19.50 -26.70 -7.35
C LEU A 242 -20.26 -26.30 -8.63
N LEU A 243 -20.51 -27.25 -9.53
CA LEU A 243 -21.20 -27.01 -10.80
C LEU A 243 -22.67 -26.60 -10.57
N CYS A 244 -23.40 -27.31 -9.69
CA CYS A 244 -24.77 -26.95 -9.31
C CYS A 244 -24.84 -25.57 -8.65
N GLY A 245 -23.90 -25.22 -7.77
CA GLY A 245 -23.79 -23.89 -7.18
C GLY A 245 -23.52 -22.80 -8.23
N CYS A 246 -22.66 -23.08 -9.21
CA CYS A 246 -22.40 -22.18 -10.33
C CYS A 246 -23.65 -21.92 -11.17
N VAL A 247 -24.44 -22.94 -11.52
CA VAL A 247 -25.71 -22.77 -12.24
C VAL A 247 -26.67 -21.89 -11.44
N SER A 248 -26.83 -22.17 -10.13
CA SER A 248 -27.67 -21.37 -9.22
C SER A 248 -27.30 -19.88 -9.19
N TRP A 249 -26.00 -19.56 -9.10
CA TRP A 249 -25.52 -18.18 -9.05
C TRP A 249 -25.44 -17.50 -10.43
N SER A 250 -25.71 -18.23 -11.51
CA SER A 250 -25.69 -17.68 -12.86
C SER A 250 -26.98 -16.96 -13.25
N SER A 251 -28.08 -17.18 -12.51
CA SER A 251 -29.40 -16.60 -12.79
C SER A 251 -29.58 -15.18 -12.22
N ARG A 252 -30.19 -14.29 -13.01
CA ARG A 252 -30.57 -12.91 -12.64
C ARG A 252 -32.08 -12.70 -12.84
N VAL A 253 -32.64 -11.65 -12.23
CA VAL A 253 -34.05 -11.28 -12.41
C VAL A 253 -34.32 -10.86 -13.86
N SER A 254 -33.36 -10.20 -14.50
CA SER A 254 -33.44 -9.73 -15.90
C SER A 254 -32.93 -10.74 -16.94
N ASP A 255 -32.83 -12.02 -16.59
CA ASP A 255 -32.40 -13.04 -17.54
C ASP A 255 -33.51 -13.36 -18.56
N PRO A 256 -33.17 -13.74 -19.80
CA PRO A 256 -34.15 -14.17 -20.79
C PRO A 256 -34.97 -15.39 -20.30
N PRO A 257 -36.28 -15.47 -20.60
CA PRO A 257 -37.13 -16.59 -20.20
C PRO A 257 -36.55 -17.96 -20.60
N GLN A 258 -36.01 -18.06 -21.83
CA GLN A 258 -35.44 -19.29 -22.39
C GLN A 258 -34.29 -19.85 -21.56
N LYS A 259 -33.55 -18.99 -20.86
CA LYS A 259 -32.45 -19.41 -19.98
C LYS A 259 -32.96 -20.07 -18.70
N ARG A 260 -34.02 -19.51 -18.11
CA ARG A 260 -34.65 -20.05 -16.90
C ARG A 260 -35.44 -21.32 -17.20
N GLU A 261 -36.08 -21.39 -18.37
CA GLU A 261 -36.73 -22.60 -18.87
C GLU A 261 -35.72 -23.75 -18.97
N ALA A 262 -34.58 -23.54 -19.63
CA ALA A 262 -33.52 -24.55 -19.74
C ALA A 262 -32.95 -24.99 -18.37
N TYR A 263 -32.81 -24.07 -17.42
CA TYR A 263 -32.40 -24.42 -16.05
C TYR A 263 -33.46 -25.19 -15.29
N THR A 264 -34.74 -24.91 -15.55
CA THR A 264 -35.88 -25.64 -14.96
C THR A 264 -35.97 -27.04 -15.53
N GLU A 265 -35.81 -27.20 -16.84
CA GLU A 265 -35.72 -28.50 -17.51
C GLU A 265 -34.54 -29.33 -16.97
N PHE A 266 -33.36 -28.71 -16.85
CA PHE A 266 -32.20 -29.36 -16.25
C PHE A 266 -32.43 -29.78 -14.79
N PHE A 267 -33.08 -28.94 -14.00
CA PHE A 267 -33.49 -29.30 -12.64
C PHE A 267 -34.43 -30.50 -12.62
N LYS A 268 -35.45 -30.53 -13.47
CA LYS A 268 -36.38 -31.66 -13.59
C LYS A 268 -35.66 -32.95 -13.97
N CYS A 269 -34.73 -32.90 -14.94
CA CYS A 269 -33.97 -34.07 -15.37
C CYS A 269 -33.10 -34.65 -14.25
N LEU A 270 -32.51 -33.82 -13.39
CA LEU A 270 -31.74 -34.27 -12.22
C LEU A 270 -32.60 -35.01 -11.20
N PHE A 271 -33.87 -34.61 -11.06
CA PHE A 271 -34.87 -35.23 -10.21
C PHE A 271 -35.85 -36.10 -11.02
N SER A 272 -35.34 -36.90 -11.95
CA SER A 272 -36.16 -37.71 -12.87
C SER A 272 -37.12 -38.71 -12.20
N THR A 273 -36.89 -39.07 -10.94
CA THR A 273 -37.82 -39.90 -10.13
C THR A 273 -39.03 -39.12 -9.61
N ARG A 274 -38.93 -37.79 -9.52
CA ARG A 274 -39.98 -36.89 -9.02
C ARG A 274 -40.72 -36.17 -10.15
N PHE A 275 -40.04 -35.92 -11.26
CA PHE A 275 -40.60 -35.26 -12.43
C PHE A 275 -40.63 -36.26 -13.59
N GLU A 276 -41.70 -37.07 -13.64
CA GLU A 276 -41.90 -38.07 -14.70
C GLU A 276 -42.04 -37.45 -16.10
N ASP A 277 -42.34 -36.14 -16.16
CA ASP A 277 -42.41 -35.33 -17.38
C ASP A 277 -41.04 -34.86 -17.90
N ALA A 278 -39.94 -35.21 -17.23
CA ALA A 278 -38.60 -34.85 -17.67
C ALA A 278 -38.20 -35.60 -18.96
N GLU A 279 -37.73 -34.86 -19.97
CA GLU A 279 -37.36 -35.40 -21.28
C GLU A 279 -36.17 -36.38 -21.20
N TRP A 280 -35.26 -36.17 -20.24
CA TRP A 280 -34.06 -36.99 -20.05
C TRP A 280 -33.92 -37.43 -18.60
N LYS A 281 -33.43 -38.67 -18.39
CA LYS A 281 -33.17 -39.22 -17.06
C LYS A 281 -31.76 -38.89 -16.59
N ASN A 282 -31.59 -38.67 -15.28
CA ASN A 282 -30.28 -38.48 -14.68
C ASN A 282 -29.46 -39.77 -14.80
N PRO A 283 -28.30 -39.77 -15.51
CA PRO A 283 -27.44 -40.95 -15.63
C PRO A 283 -26.56 -41.21 -14.40
N ASP A 284 -26.63 -40.33 -13.38
CA ASP A 284 -25.86 -40.44 -12.14
C ASP A 284 -26.67 -41.15 -11.05
N ASP A 285 -26.27 -42.37 -10.69
CA ASP A 285 -26.94 -43.19 -9.66
C ASP A 285 -26.59 -42.78 -8.22
N ARG A 286 -25.73 -41.77 -8.02
CA ARG A 286 -25.31 -41.32 -6.68
C ARG A 286 -26.41 -40.46 -6.03
N LYS A 287 -26.61 -40.64 -4.72
CA LYS A 287 -27.54 -39.83 -3.91
C LYS A 287 -27.00 -38.41 -3.68
N LEU A 288 -27.18 -37.52 -4.65
CA LEU A 288 -26.67 -36.14 -4.65
C LEU A 288 -27.78 -35.07 -4.61
N ASP A 289 -29.00 -35.46 -4.22
CA ASP A 289 -30.20 -34.62 -4.21
C ASP A 289 -29.98 -33.24 -3.55
N GLY A 290 -29.34 -33.21 -2.38
CA GLY A 290 -29.02 -31.98 -1.66
C GLY A 290 -28.07 -31.03 -2.40
N PHE A 291 -27.32 -31.50 -3.40
CA PHE A 291 -26.52 -30.64 -4.28
C PHE A 291 -27.33 -30.15 -5.49
N TYR A 292 -28.18 -30.99 -6.07
CA TYR A 292 -29.05 -30.63 -7.18
C TYR A 292 -30.08 -29.56 -6.78
N GLU A 293 -30.56 -29.62 -5.53
CA GLU A 293 -31.39 -28.61 -4.89
C GLU A 293 -30.86 -27.18 -5.03
N LEU A 294 -29.54 -26.97 -5.11
CA LEU A 294 -28.95 -25.64 -5.28
C LEU A 294 -29.48 -24.92 -6.53
N ILE A 295 -29.79 -25.66 -7.59
CA ILE A 295 -30.24 -25.12 -8.89
C ILE A 295 -31.63 -24.50 -8.80
N GLY A 296 -32.46 -24.85 -7.80
CA GLY A 296 -33.84 -24.38 -7.66
C GLY A 296 -34.02 -22.85 -7.76
N LYS A 297 -33.05 -22.07 -7.26
CA LYS A 297 -33.05 -20.58 -7.35
C LYS A 297 -32.95 -20.02 -8.77
N ALA A 298 -32.53 -20.84 -9.73
CA ALA A 298 -32.33 -20.46 -11.12
C ALA A 298 -33.51 -20.85 -12.03
N CYS A 299 -34.53 -21.52 -11.48
CA CYS A 299 -35.74 -21.93 -12.20
C CYS A 299 -36.66 -20.75 -12.51
N THR A 300 -37.71 -21.01 -13.31
CA THR A 300 -38.77 -20.05 -13.62
C THR A 300 -39.59 -19.69 -12.36
N MET A 301 -40.15 -18.47 -12.33
CA MET A 301 -40.93 -18.02 -11.17
C MET A 301 -42.22 -18.83 -11.04
N GLU A 302 -42.83 -19.16 -12.16
CA GLU A 302 -44.03 -19.99 -12.25
C GLU A 302 -43.79 -21.37 -11.61
N PHE A 303 -42.64 -21.99 -11.90
CA PHE A 303 -42.26 -23.26 -11.28
C PHE A 303 -42.02 -23.11 -9.77
N ILE A 304 -41.32 -22.05 -9.34
CA ILE A 304 -41.06 -21.80 -7.91
C ILE A 304 -42.36 -21.57 -7.13
N GLU A 305 -43.30 -20.82 -7.70
CA GLU A 305 -44.62 -20.56 -7.10
C GLU A 305 -45.44 -21.85 -6.98
N GLN A 306 -45.50 -22.64 -8.06
CA GLN A 306 -46.17 -23.93 -8.06
C GLN A 306 -45.58 -24.86 -6.99
N GLN A 307 -44.25 -24.93 -6.84
CA GLN A 307 -43.61 -25.77 -5.84
C GLN A 307 -43.80 -25.24 -4.40
N ALA A 308 -43.84 -23.90 -4.21
CA ALA A 308 -44.05 -23.27 -2.92
C ALA A 308 -45.48 -23.46 -2.37
N GLU A 309 -46.46 -23.69 -3.25
CA GLU A 309 -47.84 -24.04 -2.90
C GLU A 309 -48.00 -25.50 -2.50
N THR A 310 -47.28 -26.41 -3.17
CA THR A 310 -47.39 -27.86 -2.91
C THR A 310 -46.53 -28.38 -1.75
N ASP A 311 -45.45 -27.67 -1.37
CA ASP A 311 -44.55 -27.82 -0.20
C ASP A 311 -44.31 -29.23 0.40
N ASP A 312 -44.31 -30.28 -0.42
CA ASP A 312 -44.18 -31.69 0.00
C ASP A 312 -42.72 -32.20 0.00
N THR A 313 -41.74 -31.28 -0.05
CA THR A 313 -40.42 -31.61 -0.62
C THR A 313 -39.24 -31.33 0.30
N GLY A 314 -39.48 -30.84 1.51
CA GLY A 314 -38.44 -30.50 2.50
C GLY A 314 -37.48 -29.36 2.08
N TYR A 315 -37.74 -28.69 0.95
CA TYR A 315 -36.92 -27.63 0.39
C TYR A 315 -37.61 -26.27 0.55
N ASP A 316 -36.85 -25.24 0.95
CA ASP A 316 -37.37 -23.89 1.29
C ASP A 316 -37.82 -23.07 0.06
N TRP A 317 -38.81 -23.57 -0.68
CA TRP A 317 -39.39 -22.88 -1.84
C TRP A 317 -40.02 -21.53 -1.44
N LYS A 318 -40.67 -21.47 -0.27
CA LYS A 318 -41.26 -20.25 0.29
C LYS A 318 -40.20 -19.17 0.56
N GLY A 319 -39.10 -19.51 1.22
CA GLY A 319 -38.01 -18.57 1.47
C GLY A 319 -37.26 -18.14 0.20
N ILE A 320 -37.23 -18.97 -0.85
CA ILE A 320 -36.68 -18.58 -2.16
C ILE A 320 -37.60 -17.59 -2.89
N ARG A 321 -38.92 -17.82 -2.89
CA ARG A 321 -39.92 -16.90 -3.43
C ARG A 321 -39.81 -15.51 -2.80
N ASP A 322 -39.79 -15.45 -1.48
CA ASP A 322 -39.76 -14.18 -0.73
C ASP A 322 -38.45 -13.40 -0.99
N LYS A 323 -37.31 -14.10 -1.11
CA LYS A 323 -36.01 -13.50 -1.48
C LYS A 323 -35.95 -13.01 -2.94
N LEU A 324 -36.72 -13.59 -3.86
CA LEU A 324 -36.79 -13.15 -5.25
C LEU A 324 -37.72 -11.95 -5.42
N ALA A 325 -38.86 -11.93 -4.71
CA ALA A 325 -39.74 -10.76 -4.60
C ALA A 325 -38.96 -9.52 -4.09
N TRP A 326 -38.13 -9.69 -3.06
CA TRP A 326 -37.21 -8.67 -2.52
C TRP A 326 -36.31 -7.99 -3.58
N LYS A 327 -35.91 -8.67 -4.66
CA LYS A 327 -35.05 -8.10 -5.72
C LYS A 327 -35.81 -7.26 -6.75
N VAL A 328 -37.10 -7.51 -6.95
CA VAL A 328 -37.93 -6.82 -7.95
C VAL A 328 -38.33 -5.43 -7.46
N TYR A 329 -38.73 -5.31 -6.19
CA TYR A 329 -39.22 -4.05 -5.61
C TYR A 329 -38.12 -3.02 -5.33
N LYS A 330 -36.86 -3.45 -5.20
CA LYS A 330 -35.71 -2.54 -5.08
C LYS A 330 -35.62 -1.55 -6.26
N GLY A 331 -35.94 -1.99 -7.48
CA GLY A 331 -35.91 -1.15 -8.68
C GLY A 331 -36.98 -0.04 -8.68
N TYR A 332 -38.18 -0.33 -8.17
CA TYR A 332 -39.25 0.66 -8.03
C TYR A 332 -38.95 1.72 -6.97
N PHE A 333 -38.27 1.33 -5.88
CA PHE A 333 -37.85 2.29 -4.86
C PHE A 333 -36.77 3.25 -5.37
N GLU A 334 -35.81 2.75 -6.15
CA GLU A 334 -34.81 3.59 -6.80
C GLU A 334 -35.47 4.63 -7.73
N TYR A 335 -36.54 4.26 -8.43
CA TYR A 335 -37.34 5.16 -9.27
C TYR A 335 -38.06 6.25 -8.46
N ALA A 336 -38.80 5.91 -7.40
CA ALA A 336 -39.52 6.88 -6.57
C ALA A 336 -38.57 7.87 -5.86
N ARG A 337 -37.40 7.38 -5.39
CA ARG A 337 -36.34 8.23 -4.81
C ARG A 337 -35.80 9.24 -5.82
N LEU A 338 -35.67 8.86 -7.10
CA LEU A 338 -35.13 9.72 -8.16
C LEU A 338 -36.13 10.79 -8.62
N GLN A 339 -37.43 10.55 -8.49
CA GLN A 339 -38.48 11.50 -8.89
C GLN A 339 -38.91 12.45 -7.76
N ALA A 340 -38.50 12.19 -6.51
CA ALA A 340 -38.91 12.96 -5.33
C ALA A 340 -40.44 13.11 -5.20
N ASP A 341 -41.19 12.13 -5.69
CA ASP A 341 -42.64 12.09 -5.67
C ASP A 341 -43.12 10.85 -4.91
N LEU A 342 -43.81 11.10 -3.80
CA LEU A 342 -44.40 10.07 -2.93
C LEU A 342 -45.90 9.87 -3.21
N GLU A 343 -46.52 10.66 -4.10
CA GLU A 343 -47.97 10.63 -4.34
C GLU A 343 -48.42 9.41 -5.16
N ASP A 344 -47.56 8.88 -6.04
CA ASP A 344 -47.89 7.76 -6.94
C ASP A 344 -47.52 6.35 -6.42
N PHE A 345 -47.06 6.20 -5.17
CA PHE A 345 -46.58 4.91 -4.66
C PHE A 345 -47.73 3.99 -4.18
N PRO A 346 -48.04 2.87 -4.86
CA PRO A 346 -49.15 2.01 -4.46
C PRO A 346 -48.84 1.35 -3.10
N ARG A 347 -49.77 1.48 -2.15
CA ARG A 347 -49.73 0.79 -0.84
C ARG A 347 -48.54 1.18 0.05
N ALA A 348 -48.08 2.43 -0.03
CA ALA A 348 -46.97 2.95 0.79
C ALA A 348 -47.07 2.57 2.28
N ASP A 349 -48.30 2.55 2.81
CA ASP A 349 -48.63 2.25 4.22
C ASP A 349 -48.33 0.81 4.64
N GLU A 350 -48.47 -0.17 3.72
CA GLU A 350 -48.22 -1.60 4.01
C GLU A 350 -46.72 -1.92 4.08
N TRP A 351 -45.89 -1.11 3.43
CA TRP A 351 -44.48 -1.43 3.20
C TRP A 351 -43.52 -0.56 4.02
N LEU A 352 -44.02 0.38 4.85
CA LEU A 352 -43.20 1.35 5.61
C LEU A 352 -42.10 0.70 6.48
N GLY A 353 -42.36 -0.48 7.03
CA GLY A 353 -41.34 -1.26 7.75
C GLY A 353 -40.17 -1.70 6.86
N LEU A 354 -40.46 -2.15 5.64
CA LEU A 354 -39.45 -2.52 4.65
C LEU A 354 -38.75 -1.28 4.07
N PHE A 355 -39.45 -0.14 3.95
CA PHE A 355 -38.86 1.14 3.56
C PHE A 355 -37.75 1.59 4.52
N VAL A 356 -37.99 1.53 5.84
CA VAL A 356 -37.00 1.92 6.87
C VAL A 356 -35.76 1.02 6.83
N GLU A 357 -35.93 -0.28 6.57
CA GLU A 357 -34.83 -1.22 6.40
C GLU A 357 -34.03 -0.97 5.11
N LEU A 358 -34.73 -0.73 4.00
CA LEU A 358 -34.13 -0.53 2.68
C LEU A 358 -33.41 0.82 2.55
N TYR A 359 -33.92 1.88 3.17
CA TYR A 359 -33.39 3.25 3.06
C TYR A 359 -31.92 3.38 3.52
N SER A 360 -31.51 2.56 4.48
CA SER A 360 -30.11 2.45 4.94
C SER A 360 -29.16 1.85 3.87
N SER A 361 -29.68 1.07 2.92
CA SER A 361 -28.92 0.27 1.96
C SER A 361 -28.63 0.96 0.61
N PHE A 362 -29.30 2.09 0.32
CA PHE A 362 -29.12 2.80 -0.94
C PHE A 362 -27.86 3.68 -0.94
N LYS A 363 -27.06 3.51 -2.00
CA LYS A 363 -25.95 4.41 -2.30
C LYS A 363 -26.50 5.62 -3.06
N THR A 364 -26.14 6.83 -2.63
CA THR A 364 -26.54 8.08 -3.26
C THR A 364 -25.31 8.71 -3.88
N THR A 365 -25.37 9.04 -5.18
CA THR A 365 -24.30 9.81 -5.85
C THR A 365 -24.36 11.28 -5.40
N ALA A 366 -23.31 12.05 -5.69
CA ALA A 366 -23.29 13.48 -5.34
C ALA A 366 -24.42 14.26 -6.04
N GLU A 367 -24.79 13.88 -7.26
CA GLU A 367 -25.84 14.51 -8.07
C GLU A 367 -27.25 14.20 -7.54
N GLU A 368 -27.48 13.01 -6.98
CA GLU A 368 -28.77 12.58 -6.44
C GLU A 368 -29.03 13.04 -5.00
N ALA A 369 -28.00 13.59 -4.34
CA ALA A 369 -28.04 13.92 -2.92
C ALA A 369 -29.11 14.95 -2.54
N PRO A 370 -29.31 16.07 -3.28
CA PRO A 370 -30.33 17.04 -2.94
C PRO A 370 -31.75 16.45 -2.99
N LEU A 371 -32.03 15.59 -3.98
CA LEU A 371 -33.32 14.91 -4.15
C LEU A 371 -33.55 13.88 -3.04
N ALA A 372 -32.52 13.10 -2.71
CA ALA A 372 -32.59 12.17 -1.59
C ALA A 372 -32.82 12.90 -0.25
N VAL A 373 -32.15 14.03 -0.02
CA VAL A 373 -32.35 14.85 1.19
C VAL A 373 -33.78 15.41 1.23
N LYS A 374 -34.27 15.98 0.13
CA LYS A 374 -35.64 16.52 0.00
C LYS A 374 -36.70 15.45 0.28
N PHE A 375 -36.60 14.29 -0.39
CA PHE A 375 -37.48 13.14 -0.20
C PHE A 375 -37.56 12.72 1.28
N SER A 376 -36.44 12.82 1.99
CA SER A 376 -36.33 12.32 3.36
C SER A 376 -36.78 13.33 4.41
N SER A 377 -36.57 14.63 4.15
CA SER A 377 -37.21 15.68 4.94
C SER A 377 -38.74 15.64 4.78
N GLU A 378 -39.24 15.34 3.59
CA GLU A 378 -40.68 15.24 3.33
C GLU A 378 -41.27 13.98 3.98
N LEU A 379 -40.54 12.86 3.97
CA LEU A 379 -40.89 11.66 4.73
C LEU A 379 -40.95 11.95 6.25
N LEU A 380 -39.97 12.67 6.80
CA LEU A 380 -39.96 13.11 8.20
C LEU A 380 -41.16 14.02 8.52
N GLU A 381 -41.54 14.92 7.62
CA GLU A 381 -42.70 15.80 7.79
C GLU A 381 -44.05 15.05 7.73
N ARG A 382 -44.20 14.08 6.82
CA ARG A 382 -45.42 13.26 6.73
C ARG A 382 -45.64 12.45 8.00
N THR A 383 -44.56 11.92 8.61
CA THR A 383 -44.66 11.25 9.91
C THR A 383 -45.12 12.17 11.06
N LYS A 384 -45.06 13.50 10.88
CA LYS A 384 -45.53 14.49 11.85
C LYS A 384 -46.98 14.95 11.61
N LYS A 385 -47.43 15.01 10.35
CA LYS A 385 -48.76 15.58 9.99
C LYS A 385 -49.93 14.65 10.30
N ASP A 386 -49.77 13.34 10.20
CA ASP A 386 -50.86 12.41 10.46
C ASP A 386 -50.86 11.92 11.91
N LYS A 387 -52.02 12.04 12.59
CA LYS A 387 -52.31 11.36 13.86
C LYS A 387 -52.38 9.83 13.63
N TRP A 388 -51.22 9.24 13.36
CA TRP A 388 -51.02 7.86 12.92
C TRP A 388 -51.34 6.81 14.01
N GLN A 389 -51.70 7.24 15.22
CA GLN A 389 -52.08 6.34 16.32
C GLN A 389 -53.50 5.77 16.22
N SER A 390 -54.36 6.31 15.35
CA SER A 390 -55.81 5.98 15.38
C SER A 390 -56.27 4.85 14.43
N ASP A 391 -55.63 4.64 13.27
CA ASP A 391 -56.13 3.68 12.26
C ASP A 391 -55.50 2.27 12.28
N ILE A 392 -54.43 2.04 13.05
CA ILE A 392 -53.66 0.76 13.03
C ILE A 392 -54.27 -0.33 13.94
N ARG A 393 -55.49 -0.14 14.45
CA ARG A 393 -56.15 -1.17 15.28
C ARG A 393 -56.83 -2.29 14.47
N LYS A 394 -56.88 -2.22 13.13
CA LYS A 394 -57.65 -3.18 12.32
C LYS A 394 -56.82 -4.15 11.46
N THR A 395 -55.53 -3.91 11.25
CA THR A 395 -54.62 -4.84 10.57
C THR A 395 -53.34 -4.99 11.40
N LYS A 396 -52.78 -6.20 11.43
CA LYS A 396 -51.70 -6.64 12.35
C LYS A 396 -50.65 -5.53 12.58
N PRO A 397 -50.27 -5.26 13.84
CA PRO A 397 -49.48 -4.07 14.19
C PRO A 397 -48.11 -4.14 13.54
N ILE A 398 -47.81 -3.17 12.67
CA ILE A 398 -46.46 -2.91 12.20
C ILE A 398 -45.66 -2.48 13.43
N ARG A 399 -44.77 -3.37 13.93
CA ARG A 399 -43.97 -3.20 15.15
C ARG A 399 -43.09 -1.93 15.19
N TYR A 400 -42.94 -1.21 14.09
CA TYR A 400 -41.98 -0.11 13.94
C TYR A 400 -42.45 1.24 14.52
N SER A 401 -43.77 1.52 14.58
CA SER A 401 -44.26 2.82 15.09
C SER A 401 -44.10 3.02 16.60
N LYS A 402 -43.70 1.99 17.35
CA LYS A 402 -43.41 2.07 18.79
C LYS A 402 -41.92 2.06 19.14
N ASN A 403 -41.01 1.84 18.18
CA ASN A 403 -39.58 1.70 18.48
C ASN A 403 -38.78 2.89 17.93
N SER A 404 -38.70 3.97 18.69
CA SER A 404 -37.94 5.20 18.36
C SER A 404 -36.52 4.93 17.88
N LYS A 405 -35.87 3.87 18.41
CA LYS A 405 -34.54 3.41 17.99
C LYS A 405 -34.48 3.02 16.51
N SER A 406 -35.49 2.32 16.00
CA SER A 406 -35.52 1.87 14.60
C SER A 406 -35.69 3.01 13.60
N PHE A 407 -36.39 4.08 13.99
CA PHE A 407 -36.58 5.26 13.17
C PHE A 407 -35.32 6.13 13.12
N VAL A 408 -34.65 6.32 14.26
CA VAL A 408 -33.36 7.02 14.34
C VAL A 408 -32.30 6.30 13.51
N GLU A 409 -32.18 4.98 13.66
CA GLU A 409 -31.20 4.17 12.91
C GLU A 409 -31.53 4.04 11.42
N GLY A 410 -32.83 3.96 11.09
CA GLY A 410 -33.28 3.71 9.73
C GLY A 410 -33.43 4.96 8.87
N ILE A 411 -33.74 6.13 9.43
CA ILE A 411 -34.00 7.37 8.65
C ILE A 411 -33.05 8.50 9.04
N ILE A 412 -32.99 8.86 10.33
CA ILE A 412 -32.26 10.06 10.78
C ILE A 412 -30.74 9.92 10.56
N TYR A 413 -30.13 8.79 10.97
CA TYR A 413 -28.68 8.60 10.76
C TYR A 413 -28.29 8.52 9.28
N PRO A 414 -28.96 7.74 8.42
CA PRO A 414 -28.63 7.72 7.00
C PRO A 414 -28.79 9.10 6.34
N LEU A 415 -29.84 9.86 6.70
CA LEU A 415 -30.05 11.23 6.21
C LEU A 415 -28.91 12.16 6.64
N THR A 416 -28.54 12.11 7.91
CA THR A 416 -27.47 12.95 8.47
C THR A 416 -26.13 12.64 7.83
N ARG A 417 -25.79 11.35 7.69
CA ARG A 417 -24.56 10.89 7.01
C ARG A 417 -24.50 11.38 5.57
N ARG A 418 -25.64 11.39 4.86
CA ARG A 418 -25.72 11.93 3.49
C ARG A 418 -25.53 13.43 3.48
N ALA A 419 -26.28 14.18 4.29
CA ALA A 419 -26.15 15.62 4.39
C ALA A 419 -24.72 16.05 4.74
N TYR A 420 -24.06 15.33 5.64
CA TYR A 420 -22.66 15.58 5.96
C TYR A 420 -21.73 15.37 4.75
N LYS A 421 -21.92 14.28 4.00
CA LYS A 421 -21.10 13.97 2.82
C LYS A 421 -21.36 14.91 1.64
N THR A 422 -22.59 15.35 1.46
CA THR A 422 -23.04 16.06 0.26
C THR A 422 -23.08 17.57 0.47
N ARG A 423 -22.95 18.03 1.71
CA ARG A 423 -22.88 19.44 2.13
C ARG A 423 -23.95 20.31 1.45
N PRO A 424 -25.25 20.02 1.67
CA PRO A 424 -26.34 20.82 1.12
C PRO A 424 -26.36 22.23 1.74
N SER A 425 -27.24 23.10 1.25
CA SER A 425 -27.36 24.48 1.77
C SER A 425 -27.59 24.49 3.29
N LEU A 426 -27.09 25.54 3.97
CA LEU A 426 -27.26 25.69 5.42
C LEU A 426 -28.75 25.67 5.84
N GLU A 427 -29.65 26.21 5.01
CA GLU A 427 -31.09 26.16 5.27
C GLU A 427 -31.63 24.72 5.28
N THR A 428 -31.13 23.87 4.36
CA THR A 428 -31.49 22.45 4.32
C THR A 428 -30.96 21.72 5.56
N ILE A 429 -29.72 22.01 5.97
CA ILE A 429 -29.14 21.42 7.18
C ILE A 429 -29.95 21.83 8.41
N LYS A 430 -30.29 23.12 8.54
CA LYS A 430 -31.15 23.63 9.60
C LYS A 430 -32.48 22.89 9.65
N ARG A 431 -33.14 22.70 8.50
CA ARG A 431 -34.40 21.94 8.41
C ARG A 431 -34.25 20.51 8.92
N ILE A 432 -33.18 19.80 8.53
CA ILE A 432 -32.90 18.44 9.00
C ILE A 432 -32.72 18.41 10.52
N LEU A 433 -31.96 19.35 11.08
CA LEU A 433 -31.68 19.43 12.51
C LEU A 433 -32.95 19.75 13.32
N GLU A 434 -33.78 20.69 12.87
CA GLU A 434 -35.05 21.05 13.51
C GLU A 434 -36.04 19.88 13.52
N LEU A 435 -36.22 19.20 12.38
CA LEU A 435 -37.09 18.02 12.28
C LEU A 435 -36.59 16.86 13.15
N SER A 436 -35.27 16.65 13.18
CA SER A 436 -34.65 15.63 14.02
C SER A 436 -34.82 15.95 15.51
N LEU A 437 -34.60 17.20 15.94
CA LEU A 437 -34.81 17.64 17.32
C LEU A 437 -36.27 17.46 17.75
N ALA A 438 -37.22 17.92 16.92
CA ALA A 438 -38.65 17.77 17.22
C ALA A 438 -39.03 16.29 17.42
N HIS A 439 -38.56 15.40 16.55
CA HIS A 439 -38.82 13.96 16.69
C HIS A 439 -38.21 13.38 17.98
N LEU A 440 -36.98 13.76 18.32
CA LEU A 440 -36.30 13.26 19.52
C LEU A 440 -36.97 13.75 20.81
N GLU A 441 -37.41 15.02 20.84
CA GLU A 441 -38.13 15.65 21.96
C GLU A 441 -39.53 15.02 22.15
N GLU A 442 -40.32 14.87 21.08
CA GLU A 442 -41.68 14.30 21.12
C GLU A 442 -41.69 12.83 21.59
N ASN A 443 -40.70 12.04 21.16
CA ASN A 443 -40.61 10.61 21.49
C ASN A 443 -39.82 10.32 22.78
N LYS A 444 -39.42 11.35 23.54
CA LYS A 444 -38.59 11.24 24.76
C LYS A 444 -37.38 10.31 24.55
N THR A 445 -36.75 10.39 23.37
CA THR A 445 -35.65 9.50 23.00
C THR A 445 -34.45 9.80 23.89
N GLY A 446 -34.05 8.83 24.71
CA GLY A 446 -32.97 9.02 25.68
C GLY A 446 -31.57 8.93 25.06
N PRO A 447 -30.52 9.33 25.80
CA PRO A 447 -29.13 9.21 25.36
C PRO A 447 -28.69 7.75 25.15
N ALA A 448 -29.28 6.78 25.85
CA ALA A 448 -29.02 5.34 25.67
C ALA A 448 -29.44 4.80 24.29
N THR A 449 -30.32 5.52 23.58
CA THR A 449 -30.79 5.17 22.23
C THR A 449 -30.02 5.88 21.11
N LEU A 450 -29.17 6.87 21.43
CA LEU A 450 -28.36 7.59 20.46
C LEU A 450 -26.96 6.96 20.37
N LYS A 451 -26.61 6.40 19.21
CA LYS A 451 -25.25 5.93 18.90
C LYS A 451 -24.35 7.13 18.58
N ARG A 452 -23.17 7.17 19.18
CA ARG A 452 -22.06 8.05 18.77
C ARG A 452 -21.28 7.37 17.66
N ASP A 453 -21.80 7.44 16.44
CA ASP A 453 -21.09 7.01 15.23
C ASP A 453 -20.41 8.21 14.56
N THR A 454 -19.47 7.96 13.65
CA THR A 454 -18.93 9.02 12.79
C THR A 454 -19.98 9.50 11.80
N HIS A 455 -20.06 10.82 11.62
CA HIS A 455 -21.02 11.52 10.77
C HIS A 455 -22.47 11.47 11.29
N ASP A 456 -22.64 11.62 12.60
CA ASP A 456 -23.94 11.67 13.27
C ASP A 456 -24.54 13.10 13.32
N LEU A 457 -25.66 13.27 14.03
CA LEU A 457 -26.36 14.56 14.12
C LEU A 457 -25.51 15.64 14.77
N LEU A 458 -24.68 15.24 15.74
CA LEU A 458 -23.77 16.14 16.40
C LEU A 458 -22.66 16.59 15.43
N ASP A 459 -22.14 15.70 14.59
CA ASP A 459 -21.15 16.03 13.56
C ASP A 459 -21.69 17.00 12.50
N LEU A 460 -22.92 16.78 12.02
CA LEU A 460 -23.56 17.70 11.09
C LEU A 460 -23.83 19.07 11.73
N THR A 461 -24.22 19.08 13.00
CA THR A 461 -24.44 20.32 13.76
C THR A 461 -23.14 21.07 13.99
N LEU A 462 -22.05 20.38 14.34
CA LEU A 462 -20.72 20.98 14.50
C LEU A 462 -20.23 21.57 13.18
N PHE A 463 -20.39 20.85 12.07
CA PHE A 463 -20.05 21.36 10.74
C PHE A 463 -20.81 22.66 10.42
N ALA A 464 -22.13 22.66 10.59
CA ALA A 464 -22.95 23.85 10.35
C ALA A 464 -22.60 25.01 11.29
N TRP A 465 -22.36 24.72 12.58
CA TRP A 465 -21.96 25.71 13.57
C TRP A 465 -20.60 26.33 13.29
N THR A 466 -19.60 25.55 12.86
CA THR A 466 -18.30 26.12 12.47
C THR A 466 -18.38 27.05 11.26
N THR A 467 -19.41 26.90 10.43
CA THR A 467 -19.65 27.73 9.24
C THR A 467 -20.49 28.97 9.57
N ALA A 468 -21.54 28.83 10.40
CA ALA A 468 -22.44 29.91 10.80
C ALA A 468 -22.80 29.80 12.30
N PRO A 469 -21.88 30.22 13.21
CA PRO A 469 -22.04 30.01 14.64
C PRO A 469 -23.33 30.61 15.20
N GLU A 470 -23.66 31.84 14.80
CA GLU A 470 -24.81 32.60 15.30
C GLU A 470 -26.15 31.91 15.01
N THR A 471 -26.25 31.19 13.89
CA THR A 471 -27.48 30.51 13.48
C THR A 471 -27.64 29.14 14.14
N PHE A 472 -26.54 28.40 14.31
CA PHE A 472 -26.58 27.00 14.73
C PHE A 472 -26.21 26.76 16.19
N GLU A 473 -25.73 27.77 16.93
CA GLU A 473 -25.37 27.61 18.35
C GLU A 473 -26.55 27.09 19.19
N VAL A 474 -27.76 27.58 18.94
CA VAL A 474 -28.98 27.10 19.63
C VAL A 474 -29.21 25.60 19.42
N HIS A 475 -28.99 25.12 18.19
CA HIS A 475 -29.14 23.70 17.85
C HIS A 475 -28.04 22.87 18.53
N LEU A 476 -26.80 23.36 18.49
CA LEU A 476 -25.65 22.73 19.13
C LEU A 476 -25.87 22.55 20.63
N ARG A 477 -26.33 23.58 21.33
CA ARG A 477 -26.66 23.54 22.77
C ARG A 477 -27.71 22.46 23.08
N LYS A 478 -28.78 22.39 22.27
CA LYS A 478 -29.82 21.36 22.41
C LYS A 478 -29.28 19.95 22.20
N PHE A 479 -28.48 19.71 21.16
CA PHE A 479 -27.90 18.39 20.92
C PHE A 479 -26.88 17.97 21.98
N ILE A 480 -26.05 18.88 22.50
CA ILE A 480 -25.12 18.60 23.60
C ILE A 480 -25.89 18.12 24.85
N LYS A 481 -27.00 18.78 25.20
CA LYS A 481 -27.89 18.37 26.29
C LYS A 481 -28.49 16.97 26.07
N LEU A 482 -28.95 16.69 24.86
CA LEU A 482 -29.57 15.41 24.51
C LEU A 482 -28.59 14.22 24.57
N TYR A 483 -27.36 14.41 24.11
CA TYR A 483 -26.35 13.35 24.03
C TYR A 483 -25.70 12.97 25.37
N ARG A 484 -26.05 13.67 26.47
CA ARG A 484 -25.47 13.54 27.82
C ARG A 484 -23.99 13.17 27.76
N LEU A 485 -23.18 14.08 27.20
CA LEU A 485 -21.73 13.94 27.21
C LEU A 485 -21.29 13.70 28.67
N ASP A 486 -20.64 12.56 28.91
CA ASP A 486 -20.45 12.02 30.25
C ASP A 486 -19.65 13.02 31.10
N ALA A 487 -20.29 13.60 32.11
CA ALA A 487 -19.73 14.68 32.92
C ALA A 487 -18.59 14.21 33.85
N GLY A 488 -18.40 12.88 33.97
CA GLY A 488 -17.44 12.25 34.88
C GLY A 488 -15.96 12.38 34.50
N ALA A 489 -15.63 12.77 33.25
CA ALA A 489 -14.24 12.75 32.76
C ALA A 489 -13.51 14.11 32.76
N GLY A 490 -14.07 15.14 33.44
CA GLY A 490 -13.48 16.48 33.43
C GLY A 490 -13.57 17.19 32.06
N ALA A 491 -12.91 18.35 31.91
CA ALA A 491 -12.98 19.15 30.68
C ALA A 491 -12.42 18.43 29.43
N TYR A 492 -11.46 17.52 29.59
CA TYR A 492 -10.92 16.75 28.46
C TYR A 492 -11.74 15.52 28.09
N GLY A 493 -12.81 15.21 28.83
CA GLY A 493 -13.83 14.27 28.36
C GLY A 493 -14.43 14.66 27.00
N TYR A 494 -14.36 15.95 26.66
CA TYR A 494 -14.80 16.47 25.36
C TYR A 494 -13.75 16.38 24.25
N SER A 495 -12.54 15.85 24.51
CA SER A 495 -11.47 15.78 23.49
C SER A 495 -11.92 15.15 22.17
N PRO A 496 -12.68 14.03 22.15
CA PRO A 496 -13.14 13.42 20.89
C PRO A 496 -14.09 14.31 20.09
N LEU A 497 -14.75 15.27 20.74
CA LEU A 497 -15.66 16.24 20.13
C LEU A 497 -14.89 17.47 19.63
N LEU A 498 -13.99 18.00 20.47
CA LEU A 498 -13.16 19.18 20.14
C LEU A 498 -12.28 18.93 18.91
N LEU A 499 -11.76 17.71 18.74
CA LEU A 499 -10.97 17.35 17.56
C LEU A 499 -11.75 17.36 16.25
N ARG A 500 -13.09 17.40 16.28
CA ARG A 500 -13.95 17.43 15.08
C ARG A 500 -14.16 18.82 14.51
N VAL A 501 -13.70 19.87 15.20
CA VAL A 501 -13.82 21.27 14.76
C VAL A 501 -12.45 21.94 14.58
N PRO A 502 -12.37 23.01 13.76
CA PRO A 502 -11.16 23.81 13.61
C PRO A 502 -10.65 24.33 14.96
N MET A 503 -9.33 24.43 15.10
CA MET A 503 -8.68 24.80 16.37
C MET A 503 -9.16 26.14 16.93
N SER A 504 -9.45 27.11 16.07
CA SER A 504 -10.00 28.42 16.44
C SER A 504 -11.35 28.36 17.14
N SER A 505 -12.18 27.35 16.85
CA SER A 505 -13.52 27.21 17.44
C SER A 505 -13.55 26.32 18.69
N ARG A 506 -12.45 25.60 19.00
CA ARG A 506 -12.43 24.61 20.08
C ARG A 506 -12.67 25.22 21.46
N TYR A 507 -12.10 26.39 21.76
CA TYR A 507 -12.30 27.03 23.06
C TYR A 507 -13.78 27.38 23.29
N ARG A 508 -14.43 27.99 22.30
CA ARG A 508 -15.86 28.30 22.36
C ARG A 508 -16.71 27.04 22.48
N LEU A 509 -16.36 25.97 21.78
CA LEU A 509 -17.05 24.68 21.90
C LEU A 509 -16.89 24.08 23.31
N LEU A 510 -15.69 24.15 23.90
CA LEU A 510 -15.46 23.71 25.28
C LEU A 510 -16.34 24.49 26.26
N GLN A 511 -16.39 25.83 26.10
CA GLN A 511 -17.25 26.68 26.92
C GLN A 511 -18.72 26.27 26.82
N ILE A 512 -19.24 26.08 25.60
CA ILE A 512 -20.63 25.61 25.39
C ILE A 512 -20.83 24.25 26.07
N CYS A 513 -19.91 23.30 25.92
CA CYS A 513 -20.02 22.00 26.57
C CYS A 513 -20.10 22.14 28.09
N MET A 514 -19.24 22.96 28.70
CA MET A 514 -19.20 23.16 30.16
C MET A 514 -20.46 23.83 30.70
N ILE A 515 -20.98 24.83 29.99
CA ILE A 515 -22.25 25.50 30.36
C ILE A 515 -23.40 24.49 30.28
N GLU A 516 -23.50 23.73 29.19
CA GLU A 516 -24.67 22.88 28.93
C GLU A 516 -24.68 21.58 29.76
N THR A 517 -23.53 21.03 30.13
CA THR A 517 -23.45 19.76 30.88
C THR A 517 -23.21 19.96 32.38
N LYS A 518 -22.49 21.01 32.79
CA LYS A 518 -22.13 21.27 34.19
C LYS A 518 -22.72 22.56 34.75
N GLY A 519 -23.28 23.43 33.92
CA GLY A 519 -23.76 24.74 34.35
C GLY A 519 -22.64 25.70 34.76
N LEU A 520 -21.41 25.47 34.28
CA LEU A 520 -20.24 26.28 34.63
C LEU A 520 -19.77 27.07 33.42
N ASP A 521 -19.54 28.37 33.58
CA ASP A 521 -18.93 29.20 32.54
C ASP A 521 -17.43 29.39 32.82
N ILE A 522 -16.59 28.84 31.94
CA ILE A 522 -15.13 28.90 32.07
C ILE A 522 -14.59 30.32 31.89
N ASP A 523 -15.40 31.27 31.41
CA ASP A 523 -15.05 32.69 31.35
C ASP A 523 -15.23 33.41 32.70
N LEU A 524 -16.05 32.86 33.60
CA LEU A 524 -16.29 33.40 34.94
C LEU A 524 -15.28 32.87 35.97
N LYS A 525 -14.61 33.77 36.69
CA LYS A 525 -13.59 33.43 37.70
C LYS A 525 -14.13 32.55 38.84
N SER A 526 -15.40 32.74 39.23
CA SER A 526 -16.08 31.95 40.28
C SER A 526 -16.22 30.47 39.90
N ASP A 527 -16.58 30.21 38.65
CA ASP A 527 -16.93 28.89 38.14
C ASP A 527 -15.67 28.11 37.76
N LEU A 528 -14.63 28.83 37.34
CA LEU A 528 -13.34 28.27 36.96
C LEU A 528 -12.71 27.44 38.09
N ARG A 529 -12.87 27.85 39.36
CA ARG A 529 -12.40 27.12 40.54
C ARG A 529 -13.00 25.71 40.66
N ASN A 530 -14.24 25.54 40.23
CA ASN A 530 -15.00 24.28 40.31
C ASN A 530 -15.10 23.55 38.96
N SER A 531 -14.44 24.07 37.92
CA SER A 531 -14.51 23.55 36.56
C SER A 531 -13.97 22.11 36.42
N GLY A 532 -12.99 21.75 37.25
CA GLY A 532 -12.24 20.50 37.10
C GLY A 532 -11.42 20.47 35.80
N ILE A 533 -11.06 21.63 35.26
CA ILE A 533 -10.10 21.74 34.16
C ILE A 533 -8.72 21.39 34.72
N LEU A 534 -8.09 20.41 34.11
CA LEU A 534 -6.66 20.14 34.29
C LEU A 534 -5.91 20.89 33.18
N ILE A 535 -4.71 21.40 33.39
CA ILE A 535 -3.80 21.83 32.33
C ILE A 535 -2.83 20.67 32.13
N SER A 536 -2.81 20.13 30.92
CA SER A 536 -2.04 18.94 30.54
C SER A 536 -1.45 19.14 29.15
N GLN A 537 -0.52 18.27 28.75
CA GLN A 537 0.00 18.31 27.38
C GLN A 537 -1.11 18.16 26.33
N ARG A 538 -2.17 17.41 26.66
CA ARG A 538 -3.35 17.28 25.81
C ARG A 538 -4.07 18.62 25.58
N ALA A 539 -3.95 19.58 26.50
CA ALA A 539 -4.45 20.94 26.32
C ALA A 539 -3.78 21.63 25.12
N LEU A 540 -2.47 21.48 25.00
CA LEU A 540 -1.67 22.07 23.92
C LEU A 540 -1.93 21.41 22.57
N GLU A 541 -2.40 20.18 22.55
CA GLU A 541 -2.85 19.51 21.31
C GLU A 541 -4.25 19.98 20.89
N LEU A 542 -5.06 20.41 21.85
CA LEU A 542 -6.45 20.81 21.62
C LEU A 542 -6.57 22.31 21.36
N PHE A 543 -5.79 23.16 22.00
CA PHE A 543 -5.93 24.61 21.95
C PHE A 543 -4.60 25.30 21.58
N PRO A 544 -4.66 26.49 20.96
CA PRO A 544 -3.48 27.36 20.80
C PRO A 544 -2.81 27.66 22.14
N ALA A 545 -1.48 27.81 22.13
CA ALA A 545 -0.70 28.01 23.34
C ALA A 545 -1.11 29.28 24.10
N GLU A 546 -1.56 30.32 23.40
CA GLU A 546 -2.03 31.59 23.99
C GLU A 546 -3.27 31.37 24.85
N ILE A 547 -4.22 30.58 24.35
CA ILE A 547 -5.44 30.22 25.07
C ILE A 547 -5.11 29.38 26.30
N VAL A 548 -4.15 28.44 26.20
CA VAL A 548 -3.72 27.63 27.34
C VAL A 548 -3.00 28.49 28.39
N LEU A 549 -2.20 29.47 27.98
CA LEU A 549 -1.51 30.40 28.88
C LEU A 549 -2.49 31.33 29.61
N ASP A 550 -3.49 31.86 28.91
CA ASP A 550 -4.57 32.65 29.52
C ASP A 550 -5.33 31.81 30.56
N LEU A 551 -5.76 30.61 30.17
CA LEU A 551 -6.49 29.71 31.06
C LEU A 551 -5.66 29.28 32.27
N TYR A 552 -4.37 29.01 32.09
CA TYR A 552 -3.41 28.73 33.17
C TYR A 552 -3.35 29.91 34.15
N SER A 553 -3.22 31.14 33.66
CA SER A 553 -3.09 32.34 34.48
C SER A 553 -4.37 32.58 35.29
N ARG A 554 -5.53 32.45 34.65
CA ARG A 554 -6.84 32.61 35.29
C ARG A 554 -7.13 31.50 36.31
N LEU A 555 -6.74 30.26 36.04
CA LEU A 555 -6.84 29.14 36.99
C LEU A 555 -5.95 29.38 38.22
N LYS A 556 -4.68 29.75 37.99
CA LYS A 556 -3.71 30.08 39.06
C LYS A 556 -4.26 31.14 40.00
N GLU A 557 -4.87 32.19 39.47
CA GLU A 557 -5.51 33.23 40.29
C GLU A 557 -6.81 32.78 40.98
N ALA A 558 -7.60 31.89 40.37
CA ALA A 558 -8.92 31.49 40.87
C ALA A 558 -8.85 30.40 41.95
N THR A 559 -7.93 29.44 41.81
CA THR A 559 -7.83 28.29 42.73
C THR A 559 -6.87 28.54 43.88
N GLY A 560 -5.83 29.37 43.69
CA GLY A 560 -4.76 29.61 44.67
C GLY A 560 -3.88 28.40 44.98
N ASN A 561 -4.15 27.24 44.37
CA ASN A 561 -3.36 26.01 44.46
C ASN A 561 -3.11 25.43 43.06
N MET A 562 -2.08 24.60 42.92
CA MET A 562 -1.60 24.09 41.63
C MET A 562 -2.15 22.71 41.26
N ASN A 563 -3.22 22.26 41.94
CA ASN A 563 -3.81 20.93 41.71
C ASN A 563 -4.47 20.77 40.33
N PHE A 564 -4.61 21.87 39.59
CA PHE A 564 -5.07 21.86 38.20
C PHE A 564 -3.96 21.49 37.22
N LEU A 565 -2.71 21.31 37.62
CA LEU A 565 -1.64 20.88 36.72
C LEU A 565 -1.54 19.35 36.69
N SER A 566 -1.48 18.77 35.49
CA SER A 566 -1.31 17.33 35.32
C SER A 566 0.13 16.90 35.63
N THR A 567 0.29 15.91 36.52
CA THR A 567 1.55 15.17 36.69
C THR A 567 1.69 14.04 35.68
N LEU A 568 0.59 13.60 35.07
CA LEU A 568 0.56 12.62 33.98
C LEU A 568 0.84 13.35 32.67
N SER A 569 2.10 13.41 32.28
CA SER A 569 2.56 14.03 31.03
C SER A 569 3.54 13.10 30.31
N PRO A 570 3.39 12.89 28.98
CA PRO A 570 4.40 12.20 28.19
C PRO A 570 5.67 13.04 27.99
N SER A 571 5.63 14.34 28.30
CA SER A 571 6.80 15.21 28.45
C SER A 571 7.45 14.98 29.82
N PRO A 572 8.70 14.49 29.88
CA PRO A 572 9.42 14.27 31.13
C PRO A 572 9.62 15.55 31.95
N ILE A 573 9.71 16.70 31.30
CA ILE A 573 9.88 17.99 31.99
C ILE A 573 8.56 18.49 32.58
N LEU A 574 7.44 18.39 31.86
CA LEU A 574 6.13 18.86 32.33
C LEU A 574 5.49 17.92 33.37
N GLY A 575 5.89 16.64 33.35
CA GLY A 575 5.50 15.65 34.35
C GLY A 575 6.37 15.66 35.62
N LEU A 576 7.40 16.52 35.67
CA LEU A 576 8.27 16.60 36.84
C LEU A 576 7.50 17.09 38.06
N THR A 577 7.49 16.27 39.11
CA THR A 577 6.99 16.67 40.42
C THR A 577 8.10 17.31 41.24
N GLN A 578 7.80 18.40 41.95
CA GLN A 578 8.76 18.95 42.90
C GLN A 578 9.00 17.93 44.03
N VAL A 579 10.27 17.75 44.41
CA VAL A 579 10.67 16.85 45.50
C VAL A 579 9.90 17.10 46.81
N ASP A 580 9.47 18.35 47.04
CA ASP A 580 8.86 18.76 48.31
C ASP A 580 7.32 18.64 48.33
N SER A 581 6.65 18.52 47.18
CA SER A 581 5.18 18.63 47.12
C SER A 581 4.47 17.51 46.36
N GLN A 582 5.17 16.64 45.64
CA GLN A 582 4.59 15.65 44.70
C GLN A 582 3.62 16.24 43.65
N LEU A 583 3.54 17.58 43.55
CA LEU A 583 2.74 18.31 42.58
C LEU A 583 3.61 18.71 41.38
N ALA A 584 2.97 18.89 40.23
CA ALA A 584 3.63 19.42 39.04
C ALA A 584 4.20 20.82 39.30
N ASP A 585 5.38 21.10 38.74
CA ASP A 585 6.05 22.37 38.94
C ASP A 585 5.37 23.51 38.14
N PRO A 586 4.76 24.51 38.81
CA PRO A 586 4.02 25.57 38.12
C PRO A 586 4.92 26.50 37.32
N ASP A 587 6.18 26.67 37.72
CA ASP A 587 7.11 27.57 37.04
C ASP A 587 7.59 26.92 35.73
N ILE A 588 7.84 25.60 35.72
CA ILE A 588 8.15 24.86 34.48
C ILE A 588 7.00 25.00 33.46
N TRP A 589 5.75 24.83 33.92
CA TRP A 589 4.57 25.03 33.07
C TRP A 589 4.49 26.45 32.52
N GLN A 590 4.70 27.46 33.38
CA GLN A 590 4.66 28.86 32.95
C GLN A 590 5.76 29.18 31.93
N ILE A 591 7.00 28.74 32.17
CA ILE A 591 8.13 28.93 31.24
C ILE A 591 7.83 28.28 29.88
N SER A 592 7.35 27.03 29.87
CA SER A 592 7.06 26.30 28.63
C SER A 592 5.93 26.95 27.82
N LEU A 593 4.90 27.47 28.51
CA LEU A 593 3.80 28.20 27.86
C LEU A 593 4.25 29.57 27.31
N LEU A 594 5.10 30.31 28.03
CA LEU A 594 5.69 31.56 27.53
C LEU A 594 6.52 31.33 26.28
N HIS A 595 7.35 30.28 26.28
CA HIS A 595 8.12 29.88 25.09
C HIS A 595 7.21 29.58 23.88
N LYS A 596 6.14 28.80 24.09
CA LYS A 596 5.20 28.41 23.03
C LYS A 596 4.31 29.55 22.51
N THR A 597 4.30 30.71 23.17
CA THR A 597 3.49 31.90 22.79
C THR A 597 4.33 33.04 22.22
N ALA A 598 5.53 32.73 21.69
CA ALA A 598 6.49 33.69 21.16
C ALA A 598 7.00 34.76 22.15
N ARG A 599 6.83 34.55 23.47
CA ARG A 599 7.32 35.43 24.54
C ARG A 599 8.67 34.94 25.08
N GLN A 600 9.63 34.73 24.18
CA GLN A 600 10.90 34.07 24.49
C GLN A 600 11.71 34.79 25.58
N ALA A 601 11.78 36.13 25.54
CA ALA A 601 12.55 36.90 26.52
C ALA A 601 12.04 36.69 27.96
N GLU A 602 10.73 36.66 28.15
CA GLU A 602 10.10 36.41 29.46
C GLU A 602 10.31 34.96 29.91
N ALA A 603 10.26 34.01 28.98
CA ALA A 603 10.56 32.60 29.27
C ALA A 603 12.01 32.45 29.74
N ASP A 604 12.96 33.08 29.06
CA ASP A 604 14.38 33.05 29.39
C ASP A 604 14.68 33.70 30.75
N GLU A 605 14.10 34.86 31.03
CA GLU A 605 14.25 35.56 32.31
C GLU A 605 13.73 34.72 33.48
N LEU A 606 12.50 34.19 33.34
CA LEU A 606 11.89 33.36 34.37
C LEU A 606 12.68 32.05 34.56
N ALA A 607 13.12 31.41 33.48
CA ALA A 607 13.95 30.21 33.53
C ALA A 607 15.26 30.45 34.27
N LEU A 608 15.96 31.55 33.99
CA LEU A 608 17.21 31.90 34.67
C LEU A 608 17.01 32.24 36.15
N LYS A 609 15.90 32.90 36.49
CA LYS A 609 15.52 33.18 37.87
C LYS A 609 15.29 31.87 38.65
N CYS A 610 14.49 30.96 38.11
CA CYS A 610 14.20 29.68 38.73
C CYS A 610 15.44 28.77 38.80
N PHE A 611 16.25 28.74 37.73
CA PHE A 611 17.53 28.07 37.69
C PHE A 611 18.45 28.56 38.81
N THR A 612 18.60 29.88 38.99
CA THR A 612 19.48 30.46 40.02
C THR A 612 19.01 30.07 41.43
N ALA A 613 17.71 30.14 41.68
CA ALA A 613 17.14 29.73 42.97
C ALA A 613 17.36 28.23 43.25
N ARG A 614 17.19 27.37 42.24
CA ARG A 614 17.35 25.91 42.38
C ARG A 614 18.81 25.48 42.46
N LYS A 615 19.70 26.16 41.72
CA LYS A 615 21.16 26.01 41.78
C LYS A 615 21.69 26.17 43.21
N ALA A 616 21.22 27.18 43.96
CA ALA A 616 21.60 27.37 45.36
C ALA A 616 21.21 26.16 46.23
N LYS A 617 20.00 25.62 46.04
CA LYS A 617 19.52 24.42 46.77
C LYS A 617 20.31 23.16 46.40
N ALA A 618 20.67 22.99 45.13
CA ALA A 618 21.50 21.86 44.68
C ALA A 618 22.88 21.89 45.33
N MET A 619 23.50 23.07 45.47
CA MET A 619 24.79 23.20 46.15
C MET A 619 24.71 22.95 47.67
N ALA A 620 23.58 23.26 48.30
CA ALA A 620 23.33 23.01 49.72
C ALA A 620 22.88 21.57 50.04
N GLY A 621 22.72 20.70 49.04
CA GLY A 621 22.22 19.34 49.24
C GLY A 621 23.18 18.46 50.04
N SER A 622 22.68 17.88 51.13
CA SER A 622 23.47 17.08 52.07
C SER A 622 23.92 15.72 51.50
N THR A 623 23.10 15.08 50.66
CA THR A 623 23.41 13.77 50.07
C THR A 623 23.61 13.85 48.55
N PRO A 624 24.40 12.95 47.94
CA PRO A 624 24.57 12.89 46.48
C PRO A 624 23.25 12.79 45.71
N GLN A 625 22.28 12.02 46.23
CA GLN A 625 20.98 11.82 45.60
C GLN A 625 20.15 13.11 45.61
N ILE A 626 20.13 13.84 46.72
CA ILE A 626 19.43 15.14 46.80
C ILE A 626 20.09 16.14 45.87
N ARG A 627 21.43 16.20 45.82
CA ARG A 627 22.15 17.09 44.89
C ARG A 627 21.83 16.78 43.44
N ALA A 628 21.87 15.50 43.06
CA ALA A 628 21.55 15.04 41.71
C ALA A 628 20.12 15.42 41.29
N GLN A 629 19.14 15.16 42.16
CA GLN A 629 17.74 15.50 41.88
C GLN A 629 17.53 17.02 41.75
N ARG A 630 18.11 17.83 42.65
CA ARG A 630 17.99 19.30 42.58
C ARG A 630 18.75 19.91 41.40
N ALA A 631 19.90 19.34 41.03
CA ALA A 631 20.61 19.73 39.82
C ALA A 631 19.78 19.43 38.56
N LYS A 632 19.15 18.25 38.51
CA LYS A 632 18.22 17.87 37.44
C LYS A 632 17.03 18.83 37.35
N GLU A 633 16.39 19.16 38.47
CA GLU A 633 15.34 20.20 38.51
C GLU A 633 15.83 21.56 37.98
N ALA A 634 17.04 21.98 38.36
CA ALA A 634 17.62 23.24 37.89
C ALA A 634 17.82 23.26 36.37
N VAL A 635 18.35 22.16 35.81
CA VAL A 635 18.54 21.98 34.36
C VAL A 635 17.19 21.92 33.63
N TYR A 636 16.13 21.40 34.25
CA TYR A 636 14.82 21.32 33.60
C TYR A 636 14.18 22.71 33.39
N TYR A 637 14.44 23.69 34.27
CA TYR A 637 14.00 25.07 34.02
C TYR A 637 14.65 25.67 32.78
N THR A 638 15.95 25.41 32.56
CA THR A 638 16.66 25.94 31.39
C THR A 638 16.24 25.21 30.11
N ILE A 639 15.96 23.90 30.16
CA ILE A 639 15.36 23.17 29.02
C ILE A 639 13.96 23.69 28.70
N ALA A 640 13.12 23.94 29.71
CA ALA A 640 11.75 24.43 29.54
C ALA A 640 11.66 25.79 28.82
N SER A 641 12.72 26.61 28.91
CA SER A 641 12.82 27.90 28.19
C SER A 641 12.73 27.73 26.67
N GLY A 642 13.10 26.56 26.14
CA GLY A 642 13.18 26.36 24.70
C GLY A 642 14.37 27.05 24.03
N SER A 643 15.33 27.58 24.79
CA SER A 643 16.52 28.29 24.28
C SER A 643 17.80 27.46 24.45
N PRO A 644 18.52 27.10 23.35
CA PRO A 644 19.79 26.37 23.45
C PRO A 644 20.83 27.14 24.28
N ALA A 645 20.91 28.47 24.12
CA ALA A 645 21.82 29.31 24.89
C ALA A 645 21.52 29.31 26.41
N VAL A 646 20.24 29.30 26.81
CA VAL A 646 19.88 29.22 28.23
C VAL A 646 20.17 27.83 28.79
N TYR A 647 19.95 26.77 28.01
CA TYR A 647 20.31 25.40 28.41
C TYR A 647 21.82 25.25 28.60
N MET A 648 22.63 25.81 27.68
CA MET A 648 24.09 25.79 27.75
C MET A 648 24.63 26.34 29.07
N LYS A 649 24.08 27.45 29.59
CA LYS A 649 24.46 28.01 30.91
C LYS A 649 24.35 27.01 32.05
N SER A 650 23.37 26.11 32.01
CA SER A 650 23.24 25.06 33.02
C SER A 650 24.27 23.95 32.83
N ILE A 651 24.62 23.60 31.60
CA ILE A 651 25.65 22.60 31.27
C ILE A 651 27.05 23.09 31.70
N GLU A 652 27.37 24.36 31.45
CA GLU A 652 28.61 25.00 31.92
C GLU A 652 28.72 24.99 33.44
N TRP A 653 27.60 25.24 34.13
CA TRP A 653 27.57 25.17 35.60
C TRP A 653 27.80 23.75 36.13
N ILE A 654 27.21 22.73 35.48
CA ILE A 654 27.44 21.33 35.84
C ILE A 654 28.94 20.99 35.69
N LEU A 655 29.58 21.42 34.62
CA LEU A 655 31.02 21.24 34.39
C LEU A 655 31.85 21.82 35.53
N GLN A 656 31.58 23.07 35.89
CA GLN A 656 32.36 23.79 36.90
C GLN A 656 32.19 23.21 38.31
N ARG A 657 31.01 22.67 38.64
CA ARG A 657 30.67 22.37 40.05
C ARG A 657 30.49 20.90 40.38
N PHE A 658 30.03 20.09 39.43
CA PHE A 658 29.56 18.73 39.72
C PHE A 658 30.22 17.65 38.88
N ILE A 659 31.23 17.97 38.07
CA ILE A 659 31.89 16.98 37.21
C ILE A 659 32.46 15.77 37.98
N ARG A 660 32.90 15.99 39.23
CA ARG A 660 33.40 14.95 40.13
C ARG A 660 32.29 14.17 40.87
N ASP A 661 31.08 14.72 40.90
CA ASP A 661 29.93 14.07 41.54
C ASP A 661 29.24 13.15 40.53
N PHE A 662 29.61 11.87 40.57
CA PHE A 662 29.09 10.85 39.66
C PHE A 662 27.55 10.78 39.68
N SER A 663 26.91 10.98 40.84
CA SER A 663 25.45 10.90 40.95
C SER A 663 24.78 12.04 40.16
N VAL A 664 25.36 13.24 40.21
CA VAL A 664 24.87 14.39 39.44
C VAL A 664 25.13 14.19 37.95
N ALA A 665 26.38 13.84 37.58
CA ALA A 665 26.73 13.60 36.18
C ALA A 665 25.84 12.52 35.55
N SER A 666 25.58 11.42 36.27
CA SER A 666 24.71 10.35 35.83
C SER A 666 23.24 10.78 35.68
N ALA A 667 22.73 11.59 36.59
CA ALA A 667 21.35 12.08 36.51
C ALA A 667 21.10 13.06 35.35
N ILE A 668 22.13 13.77 34.87
CA ILE A 668 22.04 14.76 33.80
C ILE A 668 22.40 14.16 32.43
N PHE A 669 23.50 13.42 32.33
CA PHE A 669 24.06 12.95 31.06
C PHE A 669 23.73 11.48 30.75
N GLY A 670 23.21 10.73 31.74
CA GLY A 670 22.79 9.34 31.58
C GLY A 670 21.65 9.15 30.59
N GLU A 671 20.73 10.11 30.53
CA GLU A 671 19.58 10.07 29.63
C GLU A 671 19.12 11.49 29.30
N TYR A 672 18.82 11.74 28.02
CA TYR A 672 18.31 13.03 27.56
C TYR A 672 16.81 12.96 27.29
N THR A 673 16.11 14.00 27.71
CA THR A 673 14.69 14.19 27.40
C THR A 673 14.47 14.51 25.92
N LYS A 674 13.23 14.36 25.45
CA LYS A 674 12.85 14.76 24.07
C LYS A 674 13.06 16.26 23.84
N GLU A 675 12.85 17.06 24.87
CA GLU A 675 12.98 18.51 24.83
C GLU A 675 14.45 18.94 24.79
N SER A 676 15.31 18.34 25.61
CA SER A 676 16.76 18.61 25.55
C SER A 676 17.38 18.15 24.23
N THR A 677 16.95 17.01 23.68
CA THR A 677 17.41 16.56 22.35
C THR A 677 16.91 17.50 21.26
N ALA A 678 15.67 17.99 21.31
CA ALA A 678 15.17 18.99 20.37
C ALA A 678 15.97 20.31 20.41
N LEU A 679 16.43 20.75 21.60
CA LEU A 679 17.33 21.91 21.72
C LEU A 679 18.70 21.65 21.09
N ALA A 680 19.26 20.45 21.29
CA ALA A 680 20.51 20.03 20.66
C ALA A 680 20.39 19.89 19.12
N VAL A 681 19.21 19.54 18.60
CA VAL A 681 18.93 19.57 17.16
C VAL A 681 18.88 21.00 16.62
N GLY A 682 18.38 21.95 17.41
CA GLY A 682 18.33 23.38 17.09
C GLY A 682 17.17 23.79 16.17
N ILE A 683 16.58 22.86 15.42
CA ILE A 683 15.41 23.10 14.56
C ILE A 683 14.12 23.03 15.39
N PRO A 684 13.31 24.10 15.46
CA PRO A 684 12.04 24.06 16.18
C PRO A 684 11.02 23.11 15.53
N GLY A 685 10.22 22.41 16.34
CA GLY A 685 9.20 21.48 15.84
C GLY A 685 8.06 22.15 15.07
N ASP A 686 7.70 23.36 15.49
CA ASP A 686 6.58 24.16 14.99
C ASP A 686 7.07 25.30 14.07
N LEU A 687 7.78 24.95 12.99
CA LEU A 687 8.39 25.92 12.05
C LEU A 687 7.41 26.99 11.52
N GLU A 688 6.10 26.69 11.49
CA GLU A 688 5.04 27.61 11.04
C GLU A 688 4.70 28.71 12.07
N ILE A 689 5.01 28.49 13.35
CA ILE A 689 4.77 29.44 14.46
C ILE A 689 5.96 30.41 14.60
N TYR A 690 7.15 30.01 14.16
CA TYR A 690 8.33 30.88 14.15
C TYR A 690 8.19 31.89 13.01
N SER A 691 7.52 33.00 13.33
CA SER A 691 7.25 34.13 12.45
C SER A 691 8.51 34.87 11.99
N ASN A 692 9.66 34.65 12.63
CA ASN A 692 10.94 35.18 12.19
C ASN A 692 12.00 34.09 11.99
N LEU A 693 12.02 33.61 10.76
CA LEU A 693 12.96 32.64 10.24
C LEU A 693 14.42 33.16 10.14
N ASP A 694 14.64 34.48 10.23
CA ASP A 694 15.99 35.08 10.28
C ASP A 694 16.77 34.70 11.56
N SER A 695 16.07 34.21 12.58
CA SER A 695 16.68 33.77 13.84
C SER A 695 17.19 32.31 13.83
N LEU A 696 16.84 31.52 12.81
CA LEU A 696 17.22 30.11 12.74
C LEU A 696 18.74 29.89 12.67
N PRO A 697 19.52 30.63 11.85
CA PRO A 697 20.98 30.44 11.82
C PRO A 697 21.63 30.67 13.18
N LYS A 698 21.20 31.73 13.89
CA LYS A 698 21.67 32.01 15.25
C LYS A 698 21.34 30.85 16.20
N ARG A 699 20.10 30.36 16.16
CA ARG A 699 19.66 29.23 17.00
C ARG A 699 20.43 27.95 16.71
N ILE A 700 20.75 27.68 15.44
CA ILE A 700 21.57 26.52 15.05
C ILE A 700 22.99 26.66 15.59
N SER A 701 23.59 27.86 15.50
CA SER A 701 24.89 28.16 16.11
C SER A 701 24.87 27.92 17.62
N GLU A 702 23.88 28.44 18.33
CA GLU A 702 23.71 28.22 19.79
C GLU A 702 23.52 26.72 20.12
N SER A 703 22.90 25.96 19.22
CA SER A 703 22.75 24.49 19.34
C SER A 703 24.08 23.76 19.14
N HIS A 704 24.96 24.24 18.25
CA HIS A 704 26.33 23.71 18.10
C HIS A 704 27.18 24.01 19.33
N GLU A 705 27.11 25.23 19.85
CA GLU A 705 27.80 25.63 21.09
C GLU A 705 27.33 24.80 22.30
N LEU A 706 26.02 24.54 22.41
CA LEU A 706 25.45 23.66 23.42
C LEU A 706 26.01 22.23 23.31
N LEU A 707 26.05 21.66 22.11
CA LEU A 707 26.61 20.32 21.88
C LEU A 707 28.09 20.29 22.27
N GLU A 708 28.85 21.31 21.89
CA GLU A 708 30.25 21.43 22.28
C GLU A 708 30.39 21.43 23.81
N ALA A 709 29.63 22.26 24.53
CA ALA A 709 29.64 22.31 25.98
C ALA A 709 29.30 20.97 26.65
N ILE A 710 28.35 20.22 26.07
CA ILE A 710 28.00 18.86 26.52
C ILE A 710 29.19 17.90 26.34
N PHE A 711 29.86 17.93 25.19
CA PHE A 711 31.03 17.08 24.93
C PHE A 711 32.24 17.48 25.78
N GLU A 712 32.44 18.77 26.06
CA GLU A 712 33.45 19.25 27.00
C GLU A 712 33.25 18.68 28.41
N ASN A 713 31.99 18.55 28.86
CA ASN A 713 31.67 17.84 30.09
C ASN A 713 32.09 16.37 30.03
N MET A 714 31.80 15.68 28.93
CA MET A 714 32.21 14.28 28.78
C MET A 714 33.73 14.10 28.80
N PHE A 715 34.47 14.96 28.10
CA PHE A 715 35.94 14.93 28.11
C PHE A 715 36.51 15.23 29.49
N ALA A 716 35.96 16.22 30.22
CA ALA A 716 36.37 16.48 31.59
C ALA A 716 36.09 15.27 32.50
N ALA A 717 34.92 14.65 32.37
CA ALA A 717 34.55 13.46 33.14
C ALA A 717 35.45 12.26 32.83
N ALA A 718 35.89 12.07 31.59
CA ALA A 718 36.76 10.96 31.18
C ALA A 718 38.08 10.87 31.97
N LYS A 719 38.54 12.02 32.48
CA LYS A 719 39.75 12.13 33.31
C LYS A 719 39.52 11.80 34.79
N GLU A 720 38.27 11.71 35.22
CA GLU A 720 37.92 11.45 36.62
C GLU A 720 37.89 9.94 36.91
N PRO A 721 38.34 9.48 38.10
CA PRO A 721 38.34 8.05 38.44
C PRO A 721 36.96 7.40 38.46
N SER A 722 35.90 8.19 38.69
CA SER A 722 34.50 7.75 38.73
C SER A 722 33.86 7.60 37.34
N PHE A 723 34.62 7.86 36.27
CA PHE A 723 34.11 7.76 34.90
C PHE A 723 33.55 6.37 34.59
N ASN A 724 32.34 6.35 34.02
CA ASN A 724 31.69 5.13 33.53
C ASN A 724 31.12 5.39 32.13
N LEU A 725 31.57 4.64 31.12
CA LEU A 725 31.14 4.82 29.73
C LEU A 725 29.63 4.65 29.54
N GLY A 726 28.99 3.73 30.30
CA GLY A 726 27.55 3.48 30.24
C GLY A 726 26.73 4.74 30.53
N THR A 727 27.17 5.55 31.51
CA THR A 727 26.57 6.85 31.84
C THR A 727 26.64 7.87 30.70
N TRP A 728 27.64 7.76 29.81
CA TRP A 728 27.86 8.72 28.72
C TRP A 728 27.43 8.20 27.35
N SER A 729 26.90 6.97 27.28
CA SER A 729 26.42 6.35 26.04
C SER A 729 25.37 7.20 25.33
N ALA A 730 24.43 7.79 26.09
CA ALA A 730 23.44 8.72 25.54
C ALA A 730 24.09 9.96 24.93
N THR A 731 25.11 10.54 25.60
CA THR A 731 25.88 11.69 25.11
C THR A 731 26.61 11.39 23.80
N LEU A 732 27.26 10.23 23.70
CA LEU A 732 27.94 9.79 22.48
C LEU A 732 26.95 9.61 21.31
N GLY A 733 25.71 9.22 21.60
CA GLY A 733 24.62 9.12 20.63
C GLY A 733 23.98 10.45 20.21
N LEU A 734 24.30 11.59 20.84
CA LEU A 734 23.66 12.88 20.51
C LEU A 734 23.98 13.35 19.09
N ILE A 735 25.25 13.32 18.69
CA ILE A 735 25.67 13.79 17.36
C ILE A 735 24.98 12.98 16.24
N PRO A 736 25.03 11.63 16.25
CA PRO A 736 24.28 10.82 15.28
C PRO A 736 22.77 11.12 15.29
N HIS A 737 22.18 11.29 16.47
CA HIS A 737 20.77 11.68 16.59
C HIS A 737 20.47 13.04 15.93
N VAL A 738 21.32 14.05 16.15
CA VAL A 738 21.17 15.38 15.56
C VAL A 738 21.27 15.33 14.05
N ILE A 739 22.24 14.59 13.50
CA ILE A 739 22.38 14.37 12.05
C ILE A 739 21.06 13.81 11.50
N ARG A 740 20.56 12.69 12.04
CA ARG A 740 19.33 12.04 11.57
C ARG A 740 18.09 12.95 11.65
N GLN A 741 17.93 13.69 12.74
CA GLN A 741 16.80 14.61 12.89
C GLN A 741 16.89 15.76 11.89
N ARG A 742 18.08 16.36 11.70
CA ARG A 742 18.27 17.43 10.70
C ARG A 742 18.04 16.93 9.28
N MET A 743 18.43 15.70 8.94
CA MET A 743 18.12 15.09 7.64
C MET A 743 16.60 15.01 7.42
N THR A 744 15.86 14.53 8.41
CA THR A 744 14.39 14.39 8.33
C THR A 744 13.68 15.75 8.22
N LEU A 745 14.26 16.81 8.80
CA LEU A 745 13.65 18.13 8.87
C LEU A 745 14.13 19.10 7.77
N SER A 746 15.20 18.79 7.04
CA SER A 746 15.81 19.73 6.08
C SER A 746 14.83 20.17 4.98
N ASP A 747 14.01 19.26 4.42
CA ASP A 747 12.98 19.64 3.42
C ASP A 747 11.89 20.54 3.98
N ARG A 748 11.54 20.37 5.27
CA ARG A 748 10.57 21.25 5.95
C ARG A 748 11.18 22.63 6.14
N VAL A 749 12.43 22.71 6.56
CA VAL A 749 13.18 23.97 6.71
C VAL A 749 13.30 24.67 5.36
N GLN A 750 13.70 23.95 4.32
CA GLN A 750 13.82 24.48 2.96
C GLN A 750 12.50 25.08 2.46
N ARG A 751 11.38 24.36 2.62
CA ARG A 751 10.05 24.84 2.21
C ARG A 751 9.55 26.01 3.05
N ALA A 752 9.78 25.98 4.36
CA ALA A 752 9.37 27.06 5.26
C ALA A 752 10.13 28.36 4.97
N LEU A 753 11.42 28.25 4.63
CA LEU A 753 12.31 29.38 4.34
C LEU A 753 12.30 29.84 2.88
N GLY A 754 11.89 28.98 1.95
CA GLY A 754 11.98 29.27 0.51
C GLY A 754 13.42 29.41 0.00
N ILE A 755 14.40 28.72 0.61
CA ILE A 755 15.83 28.86 0.29
C ILE A 755 16.37 27.71 -0.59
N THR A 756 17.54 27.93 -1.21
CA THR A 756 18.26 26.94 -2.00
C THR A 756 18.94 25.88 -1.13
N ASN A 757 19.32 24.74 -1.72
CA ASN A 757 20.02 23.66 -1.02
C ASN A 757 21.37 24.10 -0.40
N ASP A 758 22.09 25.00 -1.08
CA ASP A 758 23.36 25.53 -0.56
C ASP A 758 23.16 26.34 0.72
N ASN A 759 22.14 27.20 0.76
CA ASN A 759 21.80 27.94 1.97
C ASN A 759 21.36 27.01 3.10
N VAL A 760 20.68 25.88 2.79
CA VAL A 760 20.34 24.86 3.80
C VAL A 760 21.62 24.21 4.36
N PHE A 761 22.60 23.92 3.51
CA PHE A 761 23.92 23.45 3.93
C PHE A 761 24.61 24.43 4.88
N ASP A 762 24.72 25.69 4.49
CA ASP A 762 25.43 26.70 5.28
C ASP A 762 24.76 26.92 6.65
N ILE A 763 23.42 26.89 6.70
CA ILE A 763 22.66 27.11 7.94
C ILE A 763 22.66 25.87 8.84
N LEU A 764 22.41 24.67 8.31
CA LEU A 764 22.17 23.47 9.14
C LEU A 764 23.40 22.57 9.30
N TRP A 765 24.35 22.60 8.37
CA TRP A 765 25.31 21.51 8.21
C TRP A 765 26.76 21.95 8.40
N ALA A 766 27.16 23.12 7.88
CA ALA A 766 28.55 23.59 7.91
C ALA A 766 29.17 23.55 9.32
N GLY A 767 28.57 24.24 10.30
CA GLY A 767 29.07 24.23 11.68
C GLY A 767 29.01 22.86 12.38
N LEU A 768 28.16 21.93 11.89
CA LEU A 768 28.12 20.57 12.43
C LEU A 768 29.31 19.74 11.95
N VAL A 769 29.80 19.96 10.72
CA VAL A 769 31.02 19.29 10.21
C VAL A 769 32.20 19.64 11.11
N ASP A 770 32.39 20.93 11.39
CA ASP A 770 33.48 21.41 12.25
C ASP A 770 33.39 20.82 13.66
N LEU A 771 32.19 20.79 14.24
CA LEU A 771 31.96 20.23 15.56
C LEU A 771 32.28 18.72 15.62
N VAL A 772 31.87 17.94 14.63
CA VAL A 772 32.15 16.50 14.59
C VAL A 772 33.66 16.24 14.52
N VAL A 773 34.36 16.93 13.63
CA VAL A 773 35.82 16.81 13.49
C VAL A 773 36.53 17.25 14.76
N LYS A 774 36.08 18.32 15.40
CA LYS A 774 36.63 18.81 16.68
C LYS A 774 36.49 17.78 17.79
N VAL A 775 35.31 17.17 17.92
CA VAL A 775 35.04 16.10 18.91
C VAL A 775 35.90 14.87 18.65
N GLU A 776 35.98 14.41 17.38
CA GLU A 776 36.82 13.26 17.02
C GLU A 776 38.30 13.53 17.30
N ARG A 777 38.83 14.68 16.86
CA ARG A 777 40.23 15.08 17.09
C ARG A 777 40.56 15.08 18.57
N LYS A 778 39.67 15.59 19.41
CA LYS A 778 39.86 15.60 20.87
C LYS A 778 39.80 14.20 21.48
N GLY A 779 38.87 13.36 21.03
CA GLY A 779 38.76 11.97 21.46
C GLY A 779 39.94 11.08 21.06
N LEU A 780 40.72 11.49 20.05
CA LEU A 780 41.95 10.81 19.61
C LEU A 780 43.17 11.15 20.48
N GLN A 781 43.10 12.18 21.32
CA GLN A 781 44.22 12.53 22.20
C GLN A 781 44.44 11.47 23.29
N PRO A 782 45.70 11.26 23.73
CA PRO A 782 45.99 10.35 24.84
C PRO A 782 45.21 10.68 26.11
N GLY A 783 44.69 9.66 26.79
CA GLY A 783 43.90 9.77 28.03
C GLY A 783 42.38 9.78 27.83
N TYR A 784 41.89 9.68 26.58
CA TYR A 784 40.47 9.59 26.25
C TYR A 784 40.05 8.23 25.67
N GLU A 785 40.91 7.21 25.74
CA GLU A 785 40.70 5.88 25.15
C GLU A 785 39.43 5.22 25.69
N LYS A 786 39.07 5.50 26.95
CA LYS A 786 37.84 5.01 27.61
C LYS A 786 36.55 5.46 26.92
N LEU A 787 36.60 6.51 26.10
CA LEU A 787 35.46 7.01 25.33
C LEU A 787 35.19 6.19 24.06
N GLY A 788 36.11 5.32 23.64
CA GLY A 788 35.97 4.53 22.40
C GLY A 788 35.90 5.38 21.13
N LEU A 789 36.31 6.65 21.19
CA LEU A 789 36.38 7.56 20.05
C LEU A 789 37.65 7.37 19.22
N ASN A 790 38.64 6.63 19.74
CA ASN A 790 39.93 6.34 19.12
C ASN A 790 39.86 5.28 18.00
N THR A 791 38.72 5.20 17.30
CA THR A 791 38.51 4.28 16.19
C THR A 791 38.34 5.07 14.90
N ILE A 792 38.64 4.47 13.75
CA ILE A 792 38.42 5.08 12.43
C ILE A 792 36.94 5.46 12.17
N ARG A 793 36.01 4.92 12.97
CA ARG A 793 34.56 5.21 12.90
C ARG A 793 34.15 6.44 13.72
N GLY A 794 35.03 6.90 14.61
CA GLY A 794 34.84 8.12 15.40
C GLY A 794 33.54 8.14 16.20
N VAL A 795 32.93 9.33 16.32
CA VAL A 795 31.70 9.52 17.12
C VAL A 795 30.46 8.92 16.46
N LEU A 796 30.50 8.70 15.15
CA LEU A 796 29.38 8.15 14.38
C LEU A 796 29.07 6.68 14.71
N VAL A 797 30.01 5.96 15.33
CA VAL A 797 29.82 4.55 15.73
C VAL A 797 28.70 4.35 16.76
N TYR A 798 28.36 5.39 17.51
CA TYR A 798 27.36 5.37 18.59
C TYR A 798 25.93 5.59 18.10
N GLU A 799 25.67 5.41 16.80
CA GLU A 799 24.30 5.40 16.29
C GLU A 799 23.53 4.21 16.89
N SER A 800 22.58 4.55 17.76
CA SER A 800 21.77 3.61 18.55
C SER A 800 20.78 2.80 17.73
N GLN A 801 20.49 3.21 16.49
CA GLN A 801 19.64 2.45 15.57
C GLN A 801 20.49 1.50 14.73
N ASN A 802 20.08 0.23 14.71
CA ASN A 802 20.73 -0.92 14.08
C ASN A 802 21.61 -0.52 12.85
N PRO A 803 22.95 -0.62 12.94
CA PRO A 803 23.89 -0.04 11.96
C PRO A 803 23.82 -0.67 10.56
N TYR A 804 23.08 -1.76 10.38
CA TYR A 804 22.98 -2.47 9.10
C TYR A 804 21.97 -1.85 8.10
N HIS A 805 21.19 -0.80 8.45
CA HIS A 805 20.02 -0.41 7.63
C HIS A 805 19.69 1.09 7.44
N LEU A 806 20.56 2.05 7.79
CA LEU A 806 20.32 3.47 7.44
C LEU A 806 20.71 3.74 5.98
N LYS A 807 19.90 3.19 5.06
CA LYS A 807 20.00 3.47 3.62
C LYS A 807 19.37 4.80 3.31
N LEU A 808 20.19 5.70 2.80
CA LEU A 808 19.78 7.02 2.36
C LEU A 808 19.38 6.94 0.89
N LYS A 809 18.07 6.77 0.63
CA LYS A 809 17.51 6.66 -0.73
C LYS A 809 17.24 8.06 -1.30
N ASP A 810 17.43 8.21 -2.61
CA ASP A 810 17.21 9.47 -3.35
C ASP A 810 15.83 10.11 -3.15
N SER A 811 14.76 9.33 -2.90
CA SER A 811 13.42 9.89 -2.66
C SER A 811 13.21 10.44 -1.25
N ASP A 812 14.07 10.05 -0.31
CA ASP A 812 13.84 10.21 1.13
C ASP A 812 14.87 11.14 1.78
N VAL A 813 15.91 11.57 1.05
CA VAL A 813 17.05 12.31 1.59
C VAL A 813 17.27 13.63 0.84
N PRO A 814 17.25 14.78 1.55
CA PRO A 814 17.40 16.09 0.93
C PRO A 814 18.80 16.27 0.29
N PRO A 815 18.94 16.96 -0.86
CA PRO A 815 20.24 17.16 -1.51
C PRO A 815 21.30 17.80 -0.61
N SER A 816 20.93 18.72 0.28
CA SER A 816 21.83 19.33 1.26
C SER A 816 22.49 18.30 2.21
N SER A 817 21.83 17.17 2.47
CA SER A 817 22.37 16.10 3.30
C SER A 817 23.47 15.31 2.60
N TYR A 818 23.41 15.13 1.27
CA TYR A 818 24.52 14.52 0.53
C TYR A 818 25.77 15.40 0.56
N LYS A 819 25.59 16.72 0.36
CA LYS A 819 26.67 17.71 0.52
C LYS A 819 27.29 17.68 1.92
N PHE A 820 26.46 17.55 2.96
CA PHE A 820 26.93 17.33 4.35
C PHE A 820 27.84 16.11 4.48
N PHE A 821 27.44 14.95 3.97
CA PHE A 821 28.28 13.76 4.06
C PHE A 821 29.57 13.88 3.26
N ASP A 822 29.55 14.56 2.11
CA ASP A 822 30.74 14.77 1.29
C ASP A 822 31.77 15.66 1.99
N GLU A 823 31.34 16.81 2.53
CA GLU A 823 32.22 17.71 3.27
C GLU A 823 32.67 17.10 4.61
N LEU A 824 31.81 16.34 5.28
CA LEU A 824 32.21 15.59 6.48
C LEU A 824 33.26 14.54 6.17
N ALA A 825 33.08 13.75 5.11
CA ALA A 825 34.04 12.74 4.67
C ALA A 825 35.40 13.39 4.36
N LYS A 826 35.40 14.49 3.63
CA LYS A 826 36.60 15.26 3.28
C LYS A 826 37.32 15.81 4.51
N ALA A 827 36.58 16.39 5.45
CA ALA A 827 37.15 16.96 6.66
C ALA A 827 37.72 15.88 7.60
N ARG A 828 37.03 14.74 7.75
CA ARG A 828 37.51 13.60 8.52
C ARG A 828 38.74 12.95 7.89
N ASP A 829 38.74 12.75 6.57
CA ASP A 829 39.90 12.22 5.84
C ASP A 829 41.14 13.12 6.00
N GLY A 830 40.96 14.44 5.87
CA GLY A 830 42.03 15.42 6.09
C GLY A 830 42.60 15.36 7.51
N MET A 831 41.73 15.34 8.52
CA MET A 831 42.15 15.22 9.93
C MET A 831 42.97 13.94 10.18
N TRP A 832 42.53 12.79 9.65
CA TRP A 832 43.26 11.53 9.84
C TRP A 832 44.57 11.49 9.07
N ARG A 833 44.66 12.17 7.93
CA ARG A 833 45.93 12.33 7.19
C ARG A 833 46.95 13.09 8.02
N GLU A 834 46.57 14.24 8.57
CA GLU A 834 47.42 15.04 9.46
C GLU A 834 47.89 14.21 10.67
N LEU A 835 46.96 13.51 11.33
CA LEU A 835 47.29 12.69 12.51
C LEU A 835 48.30 11.59 12.19
N ARG A 836 48.18 10.95 11.03
CA ARG A 836 49.11 9.89 10.62
C ARG A 836 50.48 10.43 10.24
N GLU A 837 50.54 11.63 9.68
CA GLU A 837 51.80 12.35 9.45
C GLU A 837 52.48 12.71 10.78
N GLU A 838 51.73 13.06 11.82
CA GLU A 838 52.23 13.39 13.16
C GLU A 838 52.75 12.18 13.96
N ILE A 839 52.05 11.05 13.93
CA ILE A 839 52.44 9.84 14.68
C ILE A 839 53.75 9.24 14.14
N GLY A 840 54.05 9.45 12.86
CA GLY A 840 55.22 8.89 12.19
C GLY A 840 55.07 7.40 11.87
N GLY A 841 55.85 6.91 10.91
CA GLY A 841 55.82 5.53 10.43
C GLY A 841 56.44 5.40 9.04
N ILE A 842 56.45 4.18 8.49
CA ILE A 842 56.91 3.95 7.12
C ILE A 842 55.92 4.61 6.16
N ALA A 843 56.44 5.38 5.20
CA ALA A 843 55.64 5.94 4.12
C ALA A 843 55.08 4.80 3.25
N LEU A 844 53.77 4.56 3.35
CA LEU A 844 53.10 3.57 2.52
C LEU A 844 52.99 4.05 1.06
N PRO A 845 52.95 3.11 0.09
CA PRO A 845 52.69 3.44 -1.31
C PRO A 845 51.38 4.20 -1.50
N GLU A 846 51.26 4.96 -2.60
CA GLU A 846 50.12 5.84 -2.85
C GLU A 846 48.76 5.13 -2.93
N ILE A 847 48.77 3.82 -3.18
CA ILE A 847 47.57 2.98 -3.23
C ILE A 847 46.87 2.87 -1.87
N PHE A 848 47.59 3.00 -0.77
CA PHE A 848 46.99 3.00 0.56
C PHE A 848 46.31 4.34 0.85
N PRO A 849 45.12 4.33 1.47
CA PRO A 849 44.49 5.56 1.92
C PRO A 849 45.44 6.32 2.86
N LYS A 850 45.74 7.58 2.54
CA LYS A 850 46.56 8.45 3.39
C LYS A 850 45.79 8.91 4.64
N GLY A 851 44.48 9.15 4.52
CA GLY A 851 43.59 9.45 5.64
C GLY A 851 42.72 8.25 6.03
N LEU A 852 41.40 8.40 5.99
CA LEU A 852 40.44 7.35 6.33
C LEU A 852 40.16 6.42 5.15
N PRO A 853 39.93 5.12 5.40
CA PRO A 853 39.46 4.23 4.36
C PRO A 853 37.99 4.52 3.99
N ILE A 854 37.61 4.26 2.74
CA ILE A 854 36.32 4.59 2.12
C ILE A 854 35.12 4.15 2.96
N GLN A 855 35.17 2.93 3.53
CA GLN A 855 34.12 2.36 4.37
C GLN A 855 33.94 3.08 5.70
N ALA A 856 34.92 3.86 6.15
CA ALA A 856 34.87 4.61 7.41
C ALA A 856 34.49 6.09 7.23
N LEU A 857 34.52 6.62 6.00
CA LEU A 857 34.26 8.04 5.72
C LEU A 857 32.88 8.51 6.20
N THR A 858 31.85 7.71 5.95
CA THR A 858 30.46 8.03 6.31
C THR A 858 29.78 6.97 7.17
N TRP A 859 30.49 5.94 7.64
CA TRP A 859 29.90 4.89 8.48
C TRP A 859 29.14 5.47 9.68
N PRO A 860 27.93 4.99 10.02
CA PRO A 860 27.18 3.85 9.44
C PRO A 860 26.27 4.20 8.25
N TYR A 861 26.35 5.42 7.71
CA TYR A 861 25.48 5.88 6.63
C TYR A 861 25.94 5.33 5.28
N THR A 862 25.03 4.67 4.58
CA THR A 862 25.25 4.22 3.20
C THR A 862 24.55 5.18 2.24
N LEU A 863 25.34 5.90 1.44
CA LEU A 863 24.85 6.80 0.41
C LEU A 863 24.44 5.98 -0.82
N ALA A 864 23.14 5.96 -1.09
CA ALA A 864 22.59 5.31 -2.28
C ALA A 864 21.95 6.39 -3.15
N SER A 865 22.77 7.09 -3.93
CA SER A 865 22.31 8.04 -4.95
C SER A 865 22.69 7.64 -6.36
N SER A 866 21.77 7.81 -7.32
CA SER A 866 22.09 7.60 -8.74
C SER A 866 23.03 8.65 -9.30
N GLU A 867 23.03 9.86 -8.73
CA GLU A 867 23.78 11.04 -9.19
C GLU A 867 24.83 11.48 -8.17
N LEU A 868 25.46 10.50 -7.49
CA LEU A 868 26.43 10.77 -6.43
C LEU A 868 27.61 11.65 -6.89
N GLU A 869 27.99 11.56 -8.16
CA GLU A 869 29.03 12.40 -8.78
C GLU A 869 28.70 13.90 -8.75
N LEU A 870 27.42 14.26 -8.71
CA LEU A 870 26.97 15.65 -8.58
C LEU A 870 26.76 16.04 -7.11
N SER A 871 26.20 15.14 -6.31
CA SER A 871 25.76 15.46 -4.94
C SER A 871 26.84 15.27 -3.86
N ALA A 872 27.80 14.37 -4.09
CA ALA A 872 28.90 14.04 -3.18
C ALA A 872 30.19 13.66 -3.98
N PRO A 873 30.79 14.65 -4.68
CA PRO A 873 31.90 14.41 -5.60
C PRO A 873 33.17 13.87 -4.94
N TYR A 874 33.47 14.24 -3.70
CA TYR A 874 34.66 13.74 -3.00
C TYR A 874 34.54 12.25 -2.68
N ILE A 875 33.41 11.81 -2.13
CA ILE A 875 33.12 10.39 -1.84
C ILE A 875 33.10 9.58 -3.13
N TYR A 876 32.45 10.09 -4.18
CA TYR A 876 32.42 9.44 -5.48
C TYR A 876 33.84 9.21 -6.03
N LYS A 877 34.70 10.22 -5.98
CA LYS A 877 36.10 10.11 -6.41
C LYS A 877 36.87 9.08 -5.58
N ARG A 878 36.70 9.07 -4.26
CA ARG A 878 37.32 8.07 -3.37
C ARG A 878 36.85 6.65 -3.69
N ALA A 879 35.56 6.47 -3.95
CA ALA A 879 35.01 5.17 -4.33
C ALA A 879 35.53 4.71 -5.70
N GLN A 880 35.66 5.62 -6.68
CA GLN A 880 36.30 5.31 -7.97
C GLN A 880 37.74 4.85 -7.79
N GLN A 881 38.53 5.53 -6.95
CA GLN A 881 39.92 5.12 -6.68
C GLN A 881 40.03 3.74 -6.04
N ALA A 882 39.10 3.38 -5.16
CA ALA A 882 39.09 2.08 -4.49
C ALA A 882 38.60 0.92 -5.39
N VAL A 883 37.81 1.19 -6.44
CA VAL A 883 37.33 0.17 -7.38
C VAL A 883 38.22 0.06 -8.62
N TYR A 884 38.63 1.19 -9.19
CA TYR A 884 39.47 1.25 -10.38
C TYR A 884 40.96 1.28 -10.00
N LEU A 885 41.39 0.22 -9.31
CA LEU A 885 42.77 0.04 -8.85
C LEU A 885 43.77 0.02 -10.04
N GLN A 886 44.98 0.51 -9.84
CA GLN A 886 46.04 0.51 -10.84
C GLN A 886 46.80 -0.84 -10.84
N GLU A 887 47.68 -1.07 -11.81
CA GLU A 887 48.44 -2.33 -11.94
C GLU A 887 49.36 -2.60 -10.72
N ASP A 888 49.80 -1.56 -10.03
CA ASP A 888 50.59 -1.63 -8.79
C ASP A 888 49.83 -2.25 -7.61
N ALA A 889 48.50 -2.43 -7.72
CA ALA A 889 47.70 -3.13 -6.71
C ALA A 889 48.04 -4.62 -6.56
N GLU A 890 48.69 -5.19 -7.58
CA GLU A 890 49.20 -6.57 -7.58
C GLU A 890 50.64 -6.67 -7.07
N ASP A 891 51.28 -5.54 -6.73
CA ASP A 891 52.60 -5.56 -6.13
C ASP A 891 52.54 -6.23 -4.76
N THR A 892 53.60 -6.99 -4.46
CA THR A 892 53.67 -7.75 -3.22
C THR A 892 53.90 -6.82 -2.04
N ILE A 893 53.09 -6.96 -0.98
CA ILE A 893 53.28 -6.19 0.25
C ILE A 893 54.36 -6.86 1.10
N SER A 894 55.23 -6.05 1.71
CA SER A 894 56.23 -6.53 2.64
C SER A 894 55.60 -7.14 3.89
N THR A 895 56.20 -8.20 4.42
CA THR A 895 55.68 -8.94 5.60
C THR A 895 56.29 -8.47 6.93
N ASP A 896 57.04 -7.38 6.94
CA ASP A 896 57.64 -6.86 8.17
C ASP A 896 56.60 -6.21 9.10
N GLU A 897 56.83 -6.34 10.40
CA GLU A 897 55.91 -5.88 11.45
C GLU A 897 55.67 -4.37 11.42
N GLU A 898 56.68 -3.59 11.04
CA GLU A 898 56.61 -2.13 10.96
C GLU A 898 55.67 -1.65 9.83
N THR A 899 55.76 -2.29 8.66
CA THR A 899 54.85 -2.06 7.52
C THR A 899 53.42 -2.47 7.87
N TRP A 900 53.21 -3.64 8.50
CA TRP A 900 51.87 -4.07 8.91
C TRP A 900 51.24 -3.17 9.98
N SER A 901 52.06 -2.67 10.92
CA SER A 901 51.62 -1.69 11.91
C SER A 901 51.21 -0.37 11.24
N SER A 902 51.96 0.06 10.21
CA SER A 902 51.67 1.27 9.43
C SER A 902 50.41 1.14 8.56
N ILE A 903 50.13 -0.06 8.02
CA ILE A 903 48.90 -0.39 7.27
C ILE A 903 47.68 -0.41 8.21
N GLY A 904 47.76 -1.17 9.31
CA GLY A 904 46.70 -1.24 10.33
C GLY A 904 45.30 -1.47 9.76
N LEU A 905 44.37 -0.54 10.05
CA LEU A 905 42.97 -0.56 9.57
C LEU A 905 42.75 0.29 8.30
N PHE A 906 43.82 0.83 7.71
CA PHE A 906 43.76 1.81 6.63
C PHE A 906 43.90 1.14 5.27
N VAL A 907 42.88 0.37 4.91
CA VAL A 907 42.74 -0.27 3.59
C VAL A 907 41.34 0.05 3.06
N ASP A 908 41.24 0.55 1.83
CA ASP A 908 39.95 0.80 1.20
C ASP A 908 39.26 -0.53 0.87
N ASP A 909 38.03 -0.71 1.33
CA ASP A 909 37.23 -1.91 1.04
C ASP A 909 36.59 -1.82 -0.37
N PHE A 910 36.96 -2.76 -1.24
CA PHE A 910 36.46 -2.82 -2.62
C PHE A 910 34.93 -2.97 -2.66
N GLY A 911 34.36 -3.80 -1.78
CA GLY A 911 32.92 -4.06 -1.74
C GLY A 911 32.11 -2.86 -1.26
N ALA A 912 32.61 -2.12 -0.28
CA ALA A 912 32.04 -0.86 0.18
C ALA A 912 32.06 0.20 -0.92
N ALA A 913 33.20 0.37 -1.61
CA ALA A 913 33.32 1.29 -2.71
C ALA A 913 32.41 0.92 -3.90
N LEU A 914 32.32 -0.37 -4.24
CA LEU A 914 31.42 -0.86 -5.29
C LEU A 914 29.94 -0.57 -4.97
N ARG A 915 29.52 -0.74 -3.70
CA ARG A 915 28.17 -0.40 -3.25
C ARG A 915 27.82 1.08 -3.42
N ILE A 916 28.82 1.96 -3.29
CA ILE A 916 28.68 3.41 -3.49
C ILE A 916 28.53 3.72 -4.99
N LEU A 917 29.34 3.10 -5.86
CA LEU A 917 29.31 3.35 -7.31
C LEU A 917 28.09 2.74 -8.02
N VAL A 918 27.61 1.60 -7.53
CA VAL A 918 26.53 0.82 -8.15
C VAL A 918 25.38 0.62 -7.17
N PRO A 919 24.66 1.65 -6.69
CA PRO A 919 23.68 1.45 -5.63
C PRO A 919 22.46 0.62 -6.07
N GLN A 920 21.76 0.04 -5.09
CA GLN A 920 20.68 -0.94 -5.30
C GLN A 920 19.55 -0.43 -6.21
N HIS A 921 19.15 0.83 -6.06
CA HIS A 921 18.00 1.44 -6.73
C HIS A 921 18.31 1.99 -8.12
N LEU A 922 19.56 1.88 -8.60
CA LEU A 922 19.86 2.15 -10.01
C LEU A 922 18.96 1.30 -10.91
N ASN A 923 18.50 1.90 -12.00
CA ASN A 923 17.78 1.16 -13.02
C ASN A 923 18.67 0.04 -13.59
N PHE A 924 18.04 -1.02 -14.09
CA PHE A 924 18.76 -2.22 -14.56
C PHE A 924 19.80 -1.91 -15.64
N VAL A 925 19.51 -0.98 -16.55
CA VAL A 925 20.39 -0.62 -17.67
C VAL A 925 21.66 0.05 -17.16
N GLU A 926 21.52 1.07 -16.32
CA GLU A 926 22.64 1.81 -15.74
C GLU A 926 23.47 0.93 -14.81
N LYS A 927 22.81 0.10 -14.00
CA LYS A 927 23.49 -0.88 -13.14
C LYS A 927 24.35 -1.83 -13.96
N LYS A 928 23.80 -2.41 -15.04
CA LYS A 928 24.54 -3.29 -15.94
C LYS A 928 25.72 -2.56 -16.60
N ALA A 929 25.53 -1.33 -17.07
CA ALA A 929 26.59 -0.54 -17.69
C ALA A 929 27.77 -0.27 -16.74
N ARG A 930 27.51 0.14 -15.50
CA ARG A 930 28.56 0.39 -14.51
C ARG A 930 29.29 -0.89 -14.09
N LEU A 931 28.57 -1.99 -13.89
CA LEU A 931 29.18 -3.29 -13.56
C LEU A 931 30.07 -3.81 -14.68
N LYS A 932 29.63 -3.64 -15.93
CA LYS A 932 30.42 -3.98 -17.10
C LYS A 932 31.76 -3.25 -17.11
N GLN A 933 31.77 -1.95 -16.83
CA GLN A 933 33.01 -1.17 -16.75
C GLN A 933 33.93 -1.66 -15.63
N VAL A 934 33.37 -1.97 -14.45
CA VAL A 934 34.14 -2.50 -13.32
C VAL A 934 34.75 -3.87 -13.65
N LEU A 935 33.97 -4.80 -14.21
CA LEU A 935 34.44 -6.13 -14.60
C LEU A 935 35.53 -6.05 -15.68
N GLN A 936 35.33 -5.24 -16.72
CA GLN A 936 36.33 -5.03 -17.76
C GLN A 936 37.64 -4.50 -17.19
N HIS A 937 37.56 -3.53 -16.28
CA HIS A 937 38.75 -2.98 -15.61
C HIS A 937 39.45 -4.04 -14.75
N ALA A 938 38.69 -4.75 -13.92
CA ALA A 938 39.22 -5.73 -12.97
C ALA A 938 39.92 -6.90 -13.68
N VAL A 939 39.32 -7.45 -14.74
CA VAL A 939 39.89 -8.54 -15.54
C VAL A 939 41.10 -8.08 -16.36
N LYS A 940 41.08 -6.85 -16.90
CA LYS A 940 42.14 -6.37 -17.78
C LYS A 940 43.36 -5.82 -17.03
N ASN A 941 43.13 -5.10 -15.94
CA ASN A 941 44.16 -4.26 -15.31
C ASN A 941 44.56 -4.74 -13.90
N VAL A 942 43.76 -5.60 -13.26
CA VAL A 942 43.96 -5.97 -11.83
C VAL A 942 43.83 -7.49 -11.63
N SER A 943 44.28 -8.25 -12.63
CA SER A 943 44.27 -9.72 -12.65
C SER A 943 45.49 -10.33 -13.36
N GLY A 944 46.62 -9.63 -13.41
CA GLY A 944 47.84 -10.06 -14.12
C GLY A 944 48.44 -11.36 -13.56
N ARG A 945 48.13 -11.70 -12.31
CA ARG A 945 48.48 -13.00 -11.70
C ARG A 945 47.59 -14.18 -12.12
N PHE A 946 46.48 -13.90 -12.79
CA PHE A 946 45.53 -14.89 -13.31
C PHE A 946 45.59 -14.93 -14.84
N ASN A 947 45.29 -16.07 -15.45
CA ASN A 947 44.94 -16.04 -16.87
C ASN A 947 43.55 -15.40 -17.06
N LYS A 948 43.20 -14.95 -18.28
CA LYS A 948 41.93 -14.24 -18.53
C LYS A 948 40.70 -15.01 -18.06
N THR A 949 40.73 -16.33 -18.21
CA THR A 949 39.67 -17.26 -17.83
C THR A 949 39.54 -17.34 -16.30
N GLU A 950 40.66 -17.55 -15.61
CA GLU A 950 40.75 -17.54 -14.14
C GLU A 950 40.31 -16.20 -13.54
N ALA A 951 40.70 -15.08 -14.18
CA ALA A 951 40.33 -13.74 -13.77
C ALA A 951 38.81 -13.52 -13.87
N ALA A 952 38.20 -13.91 -14.99
CA ALA A 952 36.76 -13.80 -15.19
C ALA A 952 36.00 -14.63 -14.14
N THR A 953 36.38 -15.89 -13.93
CA THR A 953 35.75 -16.76 -12.91
C THR A 953 35.92 -16.20 -11.50
N PHE A 954 37.10 -15.67 -11.17
CA PHE A 954 37.37 -15.09 -9.85
C PHE A 954 36.47 -13.90 -9.55
N TRP A 955 36.41 -12.93 -10.46
CA TRP A 955 35.61 -11.72 -10.27
C TRP A 955 34.11 -11.99 -10.33
N GLU A 956 33.68 -12.92 -11.19
CA GLU A 956 32.32 -13.43 -11.21
C GLU A 956 31.92 -14.01 -9.85
N HIS A 957 32.74 -14.92 -9.33
CA HIS A 957 32.49 -15.54 -8.04
C HIS A 957 32.53 -14.52 -6.90
N TYR A 958 33.52 -13.64 -6.87
CA TYR A 958 33.63 -12.62 -5.83
C TYR A 958 32.39 -11.72 -5.82
N ILE A 959 32.00 -11.17 -6.97
CA ILE A 959 30.87 -10.24 -7.08
C ILE A 959 29.53 -10.95 -6.80
N SER A 960 29.37 -12.22 -7.19
CA SER A 960 28.16 -13.00 -6.94
C SER A 960 28.03 -13.52 -5.50
N THR A 961 29.14 -13.91 -4.86
CA THR A 961 29.12 -14.50 -3.50
C THR A 961 29.34 -13.50 -2.37
N LYS A 962 30.07 -12.41 -2.60
CA LYS A 962 30.29 -11.34 -1.61
C LYS A 962 29.18 -10.28 -1.60
N SER A 963 28.11 -10.48 -2.37
CA SER A 963 26.84 -9.74 -2.28
C SER A 963 26.10 -10.03 -0.96
N TRP A 964 26.76 -9.79 0.18
CA TRP A 964 26.19 -9.93 1.53
C TRP A 964 25.41 -8.67 1.88
N ASP A 965 24.13 -8.66 1.51
CA ASP A 965 23.03 -8.22 2.35
C ASP A 965 21.72 -8.59 1.64
N TYR A 966 20.66 -8.89 2.41
CA TYR A 966 19.24 -9.04 2.00
C TYR A 966 18.68 -7.90 1.12
N ALA A 967 19.52 -6.94 0.81
CA ALA A 967 19.36 -5.77 0.00
C ALA A 967 19.43 -6.02 -1.51
N TRP A 968 20.17 -6.99 -2.01
CA TRP A 968 20.36 -7.17 -3.46
C TRP A 968 19.68 -8.46 -3.89
N ASP A 969 18.84 -8.38 -4.94
CA ASP A 969 18.14 -9.53 -5.51
C ASP A 969 19.18 -10.43 -6.21
N GLY A 970 19.78 -11.34 -5.43
CA GLY A 970 20.98 -12.11 -5.81
C GLY A 970 20.82 -12.84 -7.14
N ASP A 971 19.65 -13.42 -7.40
CA ASP A 971 19.39 -14.17 -8.64
C ASP A 971 19.41 -13.25 -9.88
N LYS A 972 18.88 -12.03 -9.77
CA LYS A 972 18.91 -11.06 -10.88
C LYS A 972 20.31 -10.50 -11.10
N TYR A 973 21.07 -10.32 -10.02
CA TYR A 973 22.40 -9.73 -10.08
C TYR A 973 23.43 -10.70 -10.66
N THR A 974 23.40 -11.95 -10.23
CA THR A 974 24.19 -13.05 -10.81
C THR A 974 23.89 -13.21 -12.29
N ALA A 975 22.61 -13.13 -12.70
CA ALA A 975 22.24 -13.14 -14.12
C ALA A 975 22.80 -11.94 -14.92
N ILE A 976 22.88 -10.75 -14.32
CA ILE A 976 23.51 -9.57 -14.96
C ILE A 976 25.01 -9.79 -15.14
N VAL A 977 25.69 -10.33 -14.13
CA VAL A 977 27.13 -10.61 -14.18
C VAL A 977 27.42 -11.65 -15.27
N HIS A 978 26.70 -12.78 -15.28
CA HIS A 978 26.81 -13.80 -16.34
C HIS A 978 26.57 -13.19 -17.72
N GLN A 979 25.44 -12.51 -17.93
CA GLN A 979 25.14 -11.89 -19.24
C GLN A 979 26.22 -10.89 -19.69
N THR A 980 26.84 -10.18 -18.75
CA THR A 980 27.89 -9.21 -19.05
C THR A 980 29.20 -9.89 -19.46
N LEU A 981 29.54 -11.03 -18.84
CA LEU A 981 30.69 -11.85 -19.23
C LEU A 981 30.47 -12.52 -20.59
N ASP A 982 29.24 -12.98 -20.86
CA ASP A 982 28.84 -13.55 -22.16
C ASP A 982 28.99 -12.52 -23.29
N GLU A 983 28.49 -11.30 -23.08
CA GLU A 983 28.57 -10.21 -24.06
C GLU A 983 30.01 -9.76 -24.35
N GLU A 984 30.93 -9.96 -23.42
CA GLU A 984 32.35 -9.62 -23.57
C GLU A 984 33.19 -10.78 -24.16
N GLY A 985 32.56 -11.91 -24.47
CA GLY A 985 33.25 -13.10 -24.97
C GLY A 985 34.20 -13.71 -23.93
N LEU A 986 33.89 -13.50 -22.65
CA LEU A 986 34.60 -14.05 -21.49
C LEU A 986 33.88 -15.28 -20.90
N ASP A 987 32.86 -15.78 -21.58
CA ASP A 987 32.06 -16.93 -21.15
C ASP A 987 32.89 -18.22 -21.06
N LEU A 988 32.61 -19.00 -20.01
CA LEU A 988 33.38 -20.16 -19.56
C LEU A 988 32.79 -21.49 -20.04
N TRP A 989 31.71 -21.47 -20.83
CA TRP A 989 31.17 -22.71 -21.36
C TRP A 989 32.12 -23.31 -22.39
N PRO A 990 32.60 -24.55 -22.20
CA PRO A 990 33.41 -25.23 -23.20
C PRO A 990 32.62 -25.26 -24.51
N VAL A 991 33.23 -24.79 -25.59
CA VAL A 991 32.70 -25.03 -26.94
C VAL A 991 32.56 -26.54 -27.09
N VAL A 992 31.33 -27.02 -27.25
CA VAL A 992 31.05 -28.45 -27.44
C VAL A 992 31.84 -28.90 -28.67
N PRO A 993 32.75 -29.88 -28.54
CA PRO A 993 33.49 -30.38 -29.70
C PRO A 993 32.49 -30.97 -30.69
N ASP A 994 32.64 -30.61 -31.96
CA ASP A 994 31.91 -31.28 -33.02
C ASP A 994 32.34 -32.75 -33.05
N ILE A 995 31.39 -33.62 -32.70
CA ILE A 995 31.35 -35.05 -33.03
C ILE A 995 32.26 -35.95 -32.15
N SER A 996 31.70 -36.53 -31.08
CA SER A 996 31.82 -37.98 -30.82
C SER A 996 30.79 -38.44 -29.77
N THR A 997 30.33 -39.69 -29.89
CA THR A 997 29.30 -40.36 -29.08
C THR A 997 29.83 -40.88 -27.74
N GLU A 998 30.55 -40.05 -26.99
CA GLU A 998 30.80 -40.29 -25.57
C GLU A 998 30.02 -39.27 -24.75
N GLU A 999 29.44 -39.75 -23.64
CA GLU A 999 28.62 -38.99 -22.72
C GLU A 999 29.42 -37.78 -22.21
N TRP A 1000 29.19 -36.61 -22.81
CA TRP A 1000 29.92 -35.40 -22.46
C TRP A 1000 29.61 -35.03 -21.00
N ASN A 1001 30.60 -35.25 -20.14
CA ASN A 1001 30.57 -34.80 -18.75
C ASN A 1001 31.21 -33.39 -18.69
N PRO A 1002 30.45 -32.31 -18.47
CA PRO A 1002 30.99 -30.94 -18.39
C PRO A 1002 32.05 -30.74 -17.29
N ARG A 1003 32.25 -31.75 -16.42
CA ARG A 1003 33.24 -31.75 -15.35
C ARG A 1003 34.57 -32.43 -15.70
N GLU A 1004 34.67 -33.16 -16.81
CA GLU A 1004 35.86 -33.99 -17.12
C GLU A 1004 37.04 -33.26 -17.80
N GLY A 1005 36.92 -31.95 -18.05
CA GLY A 1005 37.99 -31.12 -18.63
C GLY A 1005 38.71 -30.18 -17.66
N ILE A 1006 38.20 -29.98 -16.44
CA ILE A 1006 38.81 -29.06 -15.47
C ILE A 1006 39.81 -29.85 -14.64
N ALA A 1007 40.99 -30.11 -15.20
CA ALA A 1007 42.13 -30.55 -14.40
C ALA A 1007 42.31 -29.52 -13.27
N ALA A 1008 42.29 -29.98 -12.01
CA ALA A 1008 42.54 -29.12 -10.86
C ALA A 1008 43.87 -28.40 -11.08
N SER A 1009 43.82 -27.09 -11.38
CA SER A 1009 45.02 -26.27 -11.47
C SER A 1009 45.82 -26.46 -10.17
N PRO A 1010 47.13 -26.73 -10.26
CA PRO A 1010 47.95 -26.92 -9.06
C PRO A 1010 47.80 -25.70 -8.16
N LEU A 1011 47.57 -25.93 -6.87
CA LEU A 1011 47.56 -24.90 -5.83
C LEU A 1011 48.81 -24.01 -5.98
N ARG A 1012 48.64 -22.79 -6.47
CA ARG A 1012 49.72 -21.80 -6.55
C ARG A 1012 49.73 -20.98 -5.27
N GLU A 1013 50.90 -20.90 -4.64
CA GLU A 1013 51.11 -20.02 -3.49
C GLU A 1013 51.25 -18.59 -4.01
N LEU A 1014 50.15 -17.81 -3.91
CA LEU A 1014 50.14 -16.40 -4.27
C LEU A 1014 50.60 -15.58 -3.07
N LYS A 1015 51.50 -14.63 -3.30
CA LYS A 1015 51.91 -13.68 -2.26
C LYS A 1015 50.82 -12.62 -2.06
N MET A 1016 50.73 -12.07 -0.85
CA MET A 1016 49.73 -11.06 -0.48
C MET A 1016 49.97 -9.75 -1.22
N THR A 1017 48.92 -9.19 -1.80
CA THR A 1017 48.92 -7.89 -2.50
C THR A 1017 47.91 -6.92 -1.86
N TYR A 1018 47.90 -5.65 -2.30
CA TYR A 1018 46.88 -4.70 -1.84
C TYR A 1018 45.47 -5.11 -2.24
N LEU A 1019 45.32 -5.66 -3.45
CA LEU A 1019 44.05 -6.22 -3.92
C LEU A 1019 43.47 -7.22 -2.91
N ASP A 1020 44.30 -8.13 -2.39
CA ASP A 1020 43.86 -9.16 -1.43
C ASP A 1020 43.36 -8.57 -0.12
N LEU A 1021 44.01 -7.52 0.36
CA LEU A 1021 43.57 -6.77 1.54
C LEU A 1021 42.25 -6.05 1.27
N SER A 1022 42.13 -5.39 0.12
CA SER A 1022 40.96 -4.60 -0.27
C SER A 1022 39.70 -5.46 -0.44
N LEU A 1023 39.83 -6.69 -0.97
CA LEU A 1023 38.72 -7.64 -1.15
C LEU A 1023 38.22 -8.28 0.16
N HIS A 1024 38.97 -8.11 1.26
CA HIS A 1024 38.68 -8.73 2.54
C HIS A 1024 38.58 -7.76 3.73
N ALA A 1025 38.75 -6.46 3.51
CA ALA A 1025 38.81 -5.44 4.56
C ALA A 1025 37.62 -5.49 5.55
N ASP A 1026 36.38 -5.65 5.09
CA ASP A 1026 35.18 -5.74 5.96
C ASP A 1026 35.20 -6.97 6.90
N ASN A 1027 35.69 -8.12 6.42
CA ASN A 1027 35.77 -9.36 7.19
C ASN A 1027 36.79 -9.27 8.35
N TYR A 1028 37.86 -8.49 8.17
CA TYR A 1028 38.88 -8.29 9.19
C TYR A 1028 38.41 -7.34 10.30
N GLN A 1029 37.63 -6.31 9.96
CA GLN A 1029 37.04 -5.40 10.95
C GLN A 1029 35.96 -6.08 11.82
N LEU A 1030 35.18 -6.99 11.25
CA LEU A 1030 34.16 -7.78 11.99
C LEU A 1030 34.78 -8.78 12.97
N LYS A 1031 35.90 -9.43 12.62
CA LYS A 1031 36.62 -10.34 13.54
C LYS A 1031 37.31 -9.60 14.69
N MET A 1032 37.80 -8.38 14.45
CA MET A 1032 38.35 -7.50 15.50
C MET A 1032 37.28 -7.05 16.52
N ARG A 1033 36.01 -6.88 16.09
CA ARG A 1033 34.88 -6.59 16.98
C ARG A 1033 34.68 -7.68 18.05
N TYR A 1034 34.79 -8.95 17.64
CA TYR A 1034 34.74 -10.09 18.56
C TYR A 1034 35.98 -10.18 19.47
N GLY A 1035 37.16 -9.77 18.99
CA GLY A 1035 38.40 -9.74 19.79
C GLY A 1035 38.41 -8.65 20.87
N GLN A 1036 37.88 -7.46 20.57
CA GLN A 1036 37.78 -6.35 21.52
C GLN A 1036 36.69 -6.58 22.58
N GLU A 1037 35.58 -7.23 22.24
CA GLU A 1037 34.55 -7.64 23.23
C GLU A 1037 35.06 -8.76 24.17
N THR A 1038 36.11 -9.49 23.80
CA THR A 1038 36.69 -10.61 24.58
C THR A 1038 38.01 -10.26 25.29
N GLY A 1039 38.51 -9.02 25.18
CA GLY A 1039 39.70 -8.55 25.90
C GLY A 1039 41.03 -9.12 25.40
N LEU A 1040 41.10 -9.64 24.17
CA LEU A 1040 42.35 -10.14 23.57
C LEU A 1040 43.15 -8.97 22.97
N SER A 1041 44.42 -8.83 23.37
CA SER A 1041 45.30 -7.72 22.99
C SER A 1041 45.67 -7.73 21.50
N ALA A 1042 46.09 -6.56 21.00
CA ALA A 1042 46.59 -6.30 19.65
C ALA A 1042 47.84 -7.12 19.24
N GLN A 1043 48.33 -8.04 20.06
CA GLN A 1043 49.44 -8.93 19.72
C GLN A 1043 49.02 -10.15 18.88
N ASN A 1044 47.72 -10.44 18.77
CA ASN A 1044 47.22 -11.59 17.98
C ASN A 1044 46.90 -11.25 16.51
N THR A 1045 47.03 -9.99 16.07
CA THR A 1045 46.76 -9.59 14.67
C THR A 1045 47.83 -10.09 13.70
N THR A 1046 49.08 -10.27 14.14
CA THR A 1046 50.19 -10.75 13.30
C THR A 1046 49.97 -12.20 12.81
N LEU A 1047 49.35 -13.04 13.65
CA LEU A 1047 49.04 -14.45 13.33
C LEU A 1047 47.88 -14.64 12.33
N LEU A 1048 47.05 -13.61 12.08
CA LEU A 1048 45.91 -13.67 11.16
C LEU A 1048 46.28 -13.30 9.71
N TYR A 1049 47.36 -12.56 9.50
CA TYR A 1049 47.86 -12.18 8.18
C TYR A 1049 48.79 -13.23 7.54
N GLU A 1050 49.42 -14.11 8.35
CA GLU A 1050 50.35 -15.14 7.87
C GLU A 1050 49.70 -16.36 7.18
N LYS A 1051 48.35 -16.44 7.13
CA LYS A 1051 47.64 -17.61 6.55
C LYS A 1051 46.47 -17.22 5.64
N VAL A 1052 46.72 -16.48 4.57
CA VAL A 1052 45.80 -16.52 3.40
C VAL A 1052 46.19 -17.73 2.55
N LYS A 1053 45.67 -18.90 2.92
CA LYS A 1053 45.66 -20.05 2.01
C LYS A 1053 44.54 -19.82 0.99
N TYR A 1054 44.89 -19.59 -0.26
CA TYR A 1054 43.95 -19.70 -1.37
C TYR A 1054 43.43 -21.14 -1.41
N TYR A 1055 42.16 -21.34 -1.04
CA TYR A 1055 41.44 -22.54 -1.46
C TYR A 1055 41.18 -22.38 -2.96
N PRO A 1056 41.48 -23.40 -3.81
CA PRO A 1056 41.02 -23.38 -5.17
C PRO A 1056 39.49 -23.37 -5.11
N LEU A 1057 38.90 -22.39 -5.77
CA LEU A 1057 37.46 -22.12 -5.92
C LEU A 1057 36.71 -23.23 -6.70
N PHE A 1058 37.03 -24.50 -6.45
CA PHE A 1058 36.49 -25.64 -7.18
C PHE A 1058 35.77 -26.65 -6.28
N TYR A 1059 35.10 -26.20 -5.20
CA TYR A 1059 34.12 -27.05 -4.50
C TYR A 1059 33.04 -26.19 -3.83
N THR A 1060 31.93 -25.98 -4.51
CA THR A 1060 30.56 -26.10 -3.96
C THR A 1060 29.56 -26.25 -5.09
#